data_AF-A0AAE9EG29-F1
#
_entry.id   AF-A0AAE9EG29-F1
#
_cell.length_a   1.000
_cell.length_b   1.000
_cell.length_c   1.000
_cell.angle_alpha   90.00
_cell.angle_beta   90.00
_cell.angle_gamma   90.00
#
_symmetry.space_group_name_H-M   'P 1'
#
loop_
_entity.id
_entity.type
_entity.pdbx_description
1 polymer ?
#
loop_
_entity_poly.entity_id
_entity_poly.type
_entity_poly.pdbx_seq_one_letter_code
_entity_poly.pdbx_strand_id
1 'polypeptide(L)'
;MREFLFLLFIVSPVSGKPQKDPRGPNIIDETADFGTPEHDNRVHTELTELTGPEIARLIGSDYFNGSVLPCDNETAPGQWMVYCSGRLLQAVMAVKLYPDSKTFVDQPMKVNRTGESIMEHFEKRFPKPIEEISKKEVAEFVDEFFDKEGNELDVCELPDWKPITEKLAQIKDDTYLAFAQRLHFIWIQLCRQMKPEVKEDPSRFSLIYVPYQFILPGGRFREFYYWDAYWIVKGLIASELYSTARMMILNFAHIIETYGFIPNGGRVYYLRRSQPPFFAPMVYEYYLATQDTQLVMDMIPVIEKEYIFWSQRRSVNITLETQEFNETVRMFQYHTEADTPRPESFREDVLSAEPFTTKSKKRSFFKDIGSAAESGWDFSSRWFKDHKNLTTIETTNIVPVDLNAFLCYNMNIMQFFYQLAGNPLKHMEWSSRLANFRQDFTKVFYVPVRKGWYDYNLRTGSHNTDFFPSNAAPLFAQCYDPLNSQLAVDVYNQMENSGAFSMSGGIPTSMHKETNQQWDYPNGWSPLNHMIIEGLRKSLNPTLQQKAFVLAQKWLETNMQTFNVSNAMWEKYNVQEPQGKLATGGEYEVQAGFGWTNGAALDLIMTYSDRLEYKGPLLEGLVGTPPPHKSSSSSSSSSSSSTSESSSTVIPSSTTGSSSKLLAIITVTIFYFLF
;
A
#
# COMPACT_ATOMS: atom_id res chain seq x y z
N MET A 1 -17.34 -40.33 -50.89
CA MET A 1 -18.13 -41.19 -51.79
C MET A 1 -18.76 -42.28 -50.94
N ARG A 2 -20.10 -42.47 -50.97
CA ARG A 2 -20.86 -43.68 -50.51
C ARG A 2 -20.60 -44.11 -49.04
N GLU A 3 -21.47 -44.80 -48.29
CA GLU A 3 -22.76 -45.46 -48.48
C GLU A 3 -23.38 -45.56 -47.05
N PHE A 4 -24.66 -45.22 -46.82
CA PHE A 4 -25.82 -46.12 -46.62
C PHE A 4 -26.17 -46.59 -45.19
N LEU A 5 -27.49 -46.77 -44.99
CA LEU A 5 -28.22 -47.61 -44.02
C LEU A 5 -28.58 -47.13 -42.59
N PHE A 6 -29.81 -47.53 -42.23
CA PHE A 6 -30.67 -47.19 -41.09
C PHE A 6 -31.18 -48.53 -40.51
N LEU A 7 -31.36 -48.69 -39.19
CA LEU A 7 -32.37 -49.60 -38.61
C LEU A 7 -32.52 -49.47 -37.06
N LEU A 8 -33.71 -48.97 -36.64
CA LEU A 8 -34.61 -49.39 -35.53
C LEU A 8 -34.04 -49.91 -34.18
N PHE A 9 -34.31 -49.34 -32.99
CA PHE A 9 -35.56 -49.08 -32.21
C PHE A 9 -35.74 -50.04 -30.99
N ILE A 10 -36.51 -49.56 -29.98
CA ILE A 10 -37.05 -50.23 -28.74
C ILE A 10 -36.14 -50.09 -27.48
N VAL A 11 -36.59 -49.70 -26.26
CA VAL A 11 -37.81 -48.98 -25.74
C VAL A 11 -37.51 -48.35 -24.33
N SER A 12 -38.40 -47.47 -23.83
CA SER A 12 -38.38 -46.76 -22.51
C SER A 12 -38.91 -47.62 -21.31
N PRO A 13 -39.18 -47.15 -20.03
CA PRO A 13 -39.80 -45.86 -19.64
C PRO A 13 -39.52 -45.19 -18.25
N VAL A 14 -40.01 -43.94 -18.09
CA VAL A 14 -40.58 -43.29 -16.85
C VAL A 14 -39.61 -42.94 -15.68
N SER A 15 -39.70 -41.82 -14.93
CA SER A 15 -40.29 -40.46 -15.12
C SER A 15 -39.82 -39.52 -13.99
N GLY A 16 -39.80 -38.19 -14.17
CA GLY A 16 -39.55 -37.22 -13.08
C GLY A 16 -39.89 -35.77 -13.45
N LYS A 17 -40.53 -35.02 -12.53
CA LYS A 17 -41.04 -33.64 -12.74
C LYS A 17 -40.06 -32.56 -12.19
N PRO A 18 -40.21 -31.27 -12.56
CA PRO A 18 -39.20 -30.24 -12.29
C PRO A 18 -39.19 -29.77 -10.82
N GLN A 19 -38.01 -29.42 -10.30
CA GLN A 19 -37.86 -29.00 -8.89
C GLN A 19 -36.86 -27.83 -8.69
N LYS A 20 -37.46 -26.66 -8.43
CA LYS A 20 -37.07 -25.50 -7.60
C LYS A 20 -35.58 -25.10 -7.40
N ASP A 21 -35.36 -23.80 -7.60
CA ASP A 21 -34.32 -22.92 -7.03
C ASP A 21 -34.07 -23.18 -5.52
N PRO A 22 -32.80 -23.41 -5.09
CA PRO A 22 -32.40 -23.43 -3.70
C PRO A 22 -31.38 -22.33 -3.34
N ARG A 23 -31.65 -21.06 -3.65
CA ARG A 23 -31.00 -19.94 -2.95
C ARG A 23 -31.47 -19.89 -1.50
N GLY A 24 -30.54 -20.08 -0.57
CA GLY A 24 -30.68 -19.85 0.87
C GLY A 24 -29.34 -19.37 1.43
N PRO A 25 -29.31 -18.47 2.42
CA PRO A 25 -28.11 -17.74 2.83
C PRO A 25 -27.22 -18.54 3.81
N ASN A 26 -26.07 -17.96 4.14
CA ASN A 26 -25.09 -18.31 5.20
C ASN A 26 -23.99 -19.32 4.78
N ILE A 27 -22.75 -19.24 5.28
CA ILE A 27 -22.02 -18.17 6.00
C ILE A 27 -20.50 -18.35 5.68
N ILE A 28 -19.69 -17.31 5.93
CA ILE A 28 -18.25 -17.20 5.64
C ILE A 28 -17.42 -18.24 6.43
N ASP A 29 -16.29 -18.69 5.86
CA ASP A 29 -15.23 -19.45 6.57
C ASP A 29 -14.06 -18.50 6.88
N GLU A 30 -13.60 -18.49 8.13
CA GLU A 30 -12.82 -17.41 8.74
C GLU A 30 -11.29 -17.56 8.60
N THR A 31 -10.81 -18.65 7.98
CA THR A 31 -9.37 -18.97 7.92
C THR A 31 -8.80 -18.97 6.50
N ALA A 32 -9.05 -17.91 5.74
CA ALA A 32 -8.32 -17.62 4.50
C ALA A 32 -6.89 -17.15 4.83
N ASP A 33 -6.09 -18.07 5.38
CA ASP A 33 -4.64 -17.97 5.37
C ASP A 33 -4.19 -18.07 3.90
N PHE A 34 -3.68 -16.96 3.36
CA PHE A 34 -3.05 -16.94 2.04
C PHE A 34 -1.69 -17.64 2.17
N GLY A 35 -1.74 -18.97 2.31
CA GLY A 35 -0.59 -19.79 2.61
C GLY A 35 0.56 -19.47 1.65
N THR A 36 1.57 -18.78 2.18
CA THR A 36 2.84 -18.55 1.51
C THR A 36 3.41 -19.91 1.14
N PRO A 37 3.62 -20.23 -0.16
CA PRO A 37 4.35 -21.43 -0.52
C PRO A 37 5.71 -21.40 0.16
N GLU A 38 6.09 -22.46 0.88
CA GLU A 38 7.42 -22.57 1.50
C GLU A 38 8.48 -22.61 0.39
N HIS A 39 8.97 -21.43 0.02
CA HIS A 39 9.98 -21.20 -1.00
C HIS A 39 11.09 -20.34 -0.41
N ASP A 40 12.02 -21.03 0.25
CA ASP A 40 13.23 -20.49 0.88
C ASP A 40 14.16 -19.82 -0.15
N ASN A 41 13.77 -18.62 -0.59
CA ASN A 41 14.51 -17.72 -1.46
C ASN A 41 15.08 -16.56 -0.65
N ARG A 42 15.61 -16.86 0.55
CA ARG A 42 16.22 -15.86 1.44
C ARG A 42 17.46 -15.24 0.80
N VAL A 43 17.37 -13.95 0.44
CA VAL A 43 18.51 -13.14 -0.01
C VAL A 43 19.32 -12.61 1.19
N HIS A 44 19.65 -13.51 2.14
CA HIS A 44 20.52 -13.26 3.29
C HIS A 44 21.32 -14.52 3.68
N THR A 45 21.85 -15.24 2.69
CA THR A 45 22.61 -16.49 2.87
C THR A 45 23.96 -16.35 3.59
N GLU A 46 24.45 -15.14 3.87
CA GLU A 46 25.69 -14.91 4.64
C GLU A 46 25.44 -14.44 6.09
N LEU A 47 24.26 -13.89 6.42
CA LEU A 47 23.92 -13.43 7.78
C LEU A 47 23.21 -14.50 8.63
N THR A 48 22.94 -15.66 8.04
CA THR A 48 22.34 -16.82 8.73
C THR A 48 23.29 -17.48 9.74
N GLU A 49 24.61 -17.34 9.59
CA GLU A 49 25.61 -18.02 10.44
C GLU A 49 25.72 -17.46 11.87
N LEU A 50 25.44 -16.17 12.08
CA LEU A 50 25.61 -15.54 13.40
C LEU A 50 24.67 -16.11 14.47
N THR A 51 25.26 -16.51 15.59
CA THR A 51 24.57 -17.02 16.77
C THR A 51 23.90 -15.90 17.58
N GLY A 52 22.94 -16.26 18.44
CA GLY A 52 22.24 -15.29 19.28
C GLY A 52 23.18 -14.41 20.15
N PRO A 53 24.21 -14.98 20.81
CA PRO A 53 25.20 -14.19 21.54
C PRO A 53 26.05 -13.25 20.68
N GLU A 54 26.28 -13.55 19.40
CA GLU A 54 26.99 -12.64 18.50
C GLU A 54 26.11 -11.46 18.08
N ILE A 55 24.84 -11.73 17.78
CA ILE A 55 23.86 -10.66 17.51
C ILE A 55 23.63 -9.80 18.75
N ALA A 56 23.54 -10.39 19.94
CA ALA A 56 23.46 -9.64 21.19
C ALA A 56 24.64 -8.64 21.37
N ARG A 57 25.87 -9.04 21.01
CA ARG A 57 27.03 -8.13 21.01
C ARG A 57 26.93 -7.01 19.96
N LEU A 58 26.37 -7.30 18.78
CA LEU A 58 26.09 -6.28 17.74
C LEU A 58 24.96 -5.33 18.16
N ILE A 59 24.00 -5.79 18.95
CA ILE A 59 23.00 -4.96 19.61
C ILE A 59 23.67 -4.08 20.68
N GLY A 60 24.59 -4.64 21.44
CA GLY A 60 25.33 -3.94 22.48
C GLY A 60 24.45 -3.47 23.64
N SER A 61 25.08 -2.85 24.64
CA SER A 61 24.39 -2.46 25.86
C SER A 61 23.52 -1.20 25.72
N ASP A 62 23.76 -0.34 24.71
CA ASP A 62 23.18 0.99 24.70
C ASP A 62 23.08 1.65 23.30
N TYR A 63 22.15 1.19 22.45
CA TYR A 63 21.71 1.97 21.28
C TYR A 63 20.87 3.20 21.68
N PHE A 64 20.00 3.04 22.69
CA PHE A 64 18.85 3.90 22.94
C PHE A 64 19.13 5.18 23.76
N ASN A 65 20.17 5.23 24.58
CA ASN A 65 20.49 6.42 25.39
C ASN A 65 20.92 7.61 24.52
N GLY A 66 20.29 8.76 24.77
CA GLY A 66 20.47 9.97 23.97
C GLY A 66 20.18 9.76 22.49
N SER A 67 19.27 8.85 22.16
CA SER A 67 18.79 8.56 20.79
C SER A 67 17.37 9.09 20.59
N VAL A 68 16.94 9.18 19.34
CA VAL A 68 15.56 9.44 18.96
C VAL A 68 14.95 8.10 18.56
N LEU A 69 14.06 7.58 19.41
CA LEU A 69 13.41 6.27 19.22
C LEU A 69 12.35 6.29 18.11
N PRO A 70 11.93 5.14 17.56
CA PRO A 70 10.87 5.07 16.54
C PRO A 70 9.49 5.50 17.08
N CYS A 71 9.28 5.28 18.39
CA CYS A 71 8.23 5.88 19.22
C CYS A 71 8.71 5.97 20.68
N ASP A 72 8.03 6.78 21.49
CA ASP A 72 8.40 7.11 22.88
C ASP A 72 7.15 7.38 23.74
N ASN A 73 7.33 7.87 24.97
CA ASN A 73 6.22 8.10 25.90
C ASN A 73 5.28 9.25 25.50
N GLU A 74 5.69 10.14 24.58
CA GLU A 74 4.82 11.21 24.06
C GLU A 74 3.94 10.70 22.92
N THR A 75 4.50 9.83 22.07
CA THR A 75 3.84 9.29 20.88
C THR A 75 3.07 7.98 21.13
N ALA A 76 3.55 7.15 22.06
CA ALA A 76 3.05 5.79 22.33
C ALA A 76 3.17 5.42 23.83
N PRO A 77 2.44 6.12 24.73
CA PRO A 77 2.52 5.93 26.17
C PRO A 77 2.17 4.48 26.59
N GLY A 78 2.98 3.89 27.47
CA GLY A 78 2.84 2.49 27.91
C GLY A 78 3.25 1.42 26.88
N GLN A 79 3.48 1.79 25.62
CA GLN A 79 3.76 0.89 24.50
C GLN A 79 5.23 0.92 24.07
N TRP A 80 5.84 2.11 24.06
CA TRP A 80 7.16 2.37 23.46
C TRP A 80 8.34 1.55 24.03
N MET A 81 8.27 1.21 25.32
CA MET A 81 9.30 0.44 26.02
C MET A 81 9.29 -1.06 25.71
N VAL A 82 8.25 -1.53 25.01
CA VAL A 82 8.11 -2.91 24.54
C VAL A 82 8.27 -2.97 23.03
N TYR A 83 7.62 -2.09 22.28
CA TYR A 83 7.53 -2.15 20.82
C TYR A 83 8.54 -1.27 20.06
N CYS A 84 9.16 -0.27 20.71
CA CYS A 84 10.06 0.68 20.06
C CYS A 84 11.48 0.72 20.66
N SER A 85 11.68 0.09 21.82
CA SER A 85 12.95 0.09 22.55
C SER A 85 12.96 -1.02 23.62
N GLY A 86 13.92 -0.96 24.55
CA GLY A 86 13.94 -1.82 25.74
C GLY A 86 14.70 -3.15 25.56
N ARG A 87 15.13 -3.75 26.67
CA ARG A 87 15.91 -5.01 26.68
C ARG A 87 15.11 -6.22 26.21
N LEU A 88 13.79 -6.22 26.37
CA LEU A 88 12.91 -7.29 25.88
C LEU A 88 12.97 -7.37 24.35
N LEU A 89 12.74 -6.25 23.66
CA LEU A 89 12.86 -6.16 22.19
C LEU A 89 14.26 -6.61 21.74
N GLN A 90 15.31 -6.08 22.36
CA GLN A 90 16.69 -6.47 22.07
C GLN A 90 16.93 -7.98 22.22
N ALA A 91 16.41 -8.60 23.29
CA ALA A 91 16.58 -10.03 23.54
C ALA A 91 15.82 -10.90 22.55
N VAL A 92 14.57 -10.56 22.22
CA VAL A 92 13.75 -11.26 21.21
C VAL A 92 14.45 -11.25 19.84
N MET A 93 15.02 -10.11 19.46
CA MET A 93 15.73 -9.93 18.20
C MET A 93 17.08 -10.67 18.20
N ALA A 94 17.84 -10.59 19.30
CA ALA A 94 19.11 -11.30 19.44
C ALA A 94 18.96 -12.82 19.28
N VAL A 95 18.01 -13.44 19.99
CA VAL A 95 17.84 -14.90 19.97
C VAL A 95 17.19 -15.44 18.69
N LYS A 96 16.90 -14.58 17.70
CA LYS A 96 16.14 -14.93 16.49
C LYS A 96 14.86 -15.71 16.86
N LEU A 97 14.03 -15.18 17.77
CA LEU A 97 12.86 -15.91 18.29
C LEU A 97 11.95 -16.35 17.13
N TYR A 98 11.58 -15.38 16.28
CA TYR A 98 10.80 -15.55 15.06
C TYR A 98 11.66 -15.34 13.80
N PRO A 99 11.31 -15.97 12.66
CA PRO A 99 11.98 -15.72 11.37
C PRO A 99 11.87 -14.27 10.92
N ASP A 100 10.69 -13.65 11.04
CA ASP A 100 10.44 -12.25 10.74
C ASP A 100 10.46 -11.40 12.03
N SER A 101 11.25 -10.33 12.04
CA SER A 101 11.34 -9.37 13.16
C SER A 101 9.99 -8.70 13.46
N LYS A 102 9.14 -8.45 12.44
CA LYS A 102 7.81 -7.84 12.62
C LYS A 102 6.89 -8.68 13.52
N THR A 103 7.07 -10.00 13.54
CA THR A 103 6.22 -10.94 14.31
C THR A 103 6.04 -10.51 15.76
N PHE A 104 7.13 -10.19 16.47
CA PHE A 104 7.05 -9.82 17.89
C PHE A 104 6.44 -8.44 18.11
N VAL A 105 6.78 -7.47 17.26
CA VAL A 105 6.25 -6.10 17.42
C VAL A 105 4.78 -5.98 17.00
N ASP A 106 4.20 -7.00 16.36
CA ASP A 106 2.77 -7.15 16.11
C ASP A 106 2.01 -7.89 17.23
N GLN A 107 2.69 -8.51 18.21
CA GLN A 107 2.03 -9.33 19.25
C GLN A 107 1.41 -8.46 20.35
N PRO A 108 0.10 -8.55 20.63
CA PRO A 108 -0.53 -7.82 21.72
C PRO A 108 0.01 -8.24 23.09
N MET A 109 0.12 -7.30 24.02
CA MET A 109 0.28 -7.62 25.43
C MET A 109 -1.03 -8.22 25.97
N LYS A 110 -0.94 -9.22 26.85
CA LYS A 110 -2.12 -9.86 27.45
C LYS A 110 -2.93 -8.90 28.31
N VAL A 111 -4.21 -9.21 28.47
CA VAL A 111 -5.15 -8.47 29.33
C VAL A 111 -4.58 -8.28 30.74
N ASN A 112 -4.77 -7.11 31.33
CA ASN A 112 -4.26 -6.70 32.64
C ASN A 112 -2.72 -6.63 32.75
N ARG A 113 -1.99 -6.46 31.64
CA ARG A 113 -0.55 -6.16 31.62
C ARG A 113 -0.30 -4.80 30.97
N THR A 114 0.56 -3.99 31.59
CA THR A 114 1.11 -2.77 30.99
C THR A 114 2.56 -3.00 30.55
N GLY A 115 3.07 -2.20 29.62
CA GLY A 115 4.47 -2.28 29.18
C GLY A 115 5.47 -2.08 30.32
N GLU A 116 5.18 -1.19 31.27
CA GLU A 116 6.00 -1.01 32.48
C GLU A 116 6.05 -2.31 33.29
N SER A 117 4.88 -2.92 33.55
CA SER A 117 4.81 -4.16 34.32
C SER A 117 5.56 -5.31 33.65
N ILE A 118 5.49 -5.41 32.31
CA ILE A 118 6.19 -6.45 31.55
C ILE A 118 7.70 -6.21 31.62
N MET A 119 8.15 -4.97 31.43
CA MET A 119 9.57 -4.65 31.52
C MET A 119 10.13 -4.87 32.93
N GLU A 120 9.41 -4.52 33.99
CA GLU A 120 9.80 -4.84 35.38
C GLU A 120 9.94 -6.35 35.61
N HIS A 121 9.01 -7.16 35.08
CA HIS A 121 9.10 -8.62 35.16
C HIS A 121 10.28 -9.17 34.35
N PHE A 122 10.57 -8.58 33.18
CA PHE A 122 11.70 -8.97 32.33
C PHE A 122 13.04 -8.70 33.02
N GLU A 123 13.28 -7.48 33.50
CA GLU A 123 14.52 -7.11 34.20
C GLU A 123 14.73 -7.94 35.47
N LYS A 124 13.65 -8.22 36.23
CA LYS A 124 13.70 -9.06 37.43
C LYS A 124 14.00 -10.53 37.12
N ARG A 125 13.50 -11.07 36.01
CA ARG A 125 13.73 -12.47 35.59
C ARG A 125 15.10 -12.65 34.92
N PHE A 126 15.58 -11.64 34.21
CA PHE A 126 16.82 -11.68 33.43
C PHE A 126 17.78 -10.51 33.79
N PRO A 127 18.32 -10.49 35.03
CA PRO A 127 19.33 -9.51 35.44
C PRO A 127 20.71 -9.76 34.79
N LYS A 128 20.86 -10.84 34.03
CA LYS A 128 22.05 -11.20 33.25
C LYS A 128 22.11 -10.47 31.90
N PRO A 129 23.31 -10.29 31.28
CA PRO A 129 23.45 -9.75 29.92
C PRO A 129 22.61 -10.49 28.88
N ILE A 130 22.29 -9.83 27.76
CA ILE A 130 21.41 -10.41 26.72
C ILE A 130 22.06 -11.62 26.05
N GLU A 131 23.38 -11.61 25.93
CA GLU A 131 24.24 -12.69 25.45
C GLU A 131 24.05 -14.01 26.21
N GLU A 132 23.56 -13.94 27.45
CA GLU A 132 23.38 -15.08 28.35
C GLU A 132 21.91 -15.54 28.45
N ILE A 133 20.96 -14.84 27.80
CA ILE A 133 19.54 -15.23 27.77
C ILE A 133 19.31 -16.20 26.61
N SER A 134 18.85 -17.41 26.91
CA SER A 134 18.61 -18.44 25.90
C SER A 134 17.30 -18.20 25.13
N LYS A 135 17.24 -18.67 23.87
CA LYS A 135 16.01 -18.61 23.05
C LYS A 135 14.79 -19.21 23.77
N LYS A 136 14.99 -20.27 24.55
CA LYS A 136 13.93 -20.92 25.33
C LYS A 136 13.40 -20.01 26.45
N GLU A 137 14.28 -19.37 27.21
CA GLU A 137 13.89 -18.42 28.28
C GLU A 137 13.10 -17.23 27.72
N VAL A 138 13.51 -16.70 26.56
CA VAL A 138 12.77 -15.61 25.89
C VAL A 138 11.42 -16.10 25.38
N ALA A 139 11.34 -17.28 24.77
CA ALA A 139 10.08 -17.88 24.31
C ALA A 139 9.09 -18.06 25.46
N GLU A 140 9.52 -18.68 26.58
CA GLU A 140 8.68 -18.85 27.77
C GLU A 140 8.19 -17.52 28.36
N PHE A 141 8.99 -16.45 28.26
CA PHE A 141 8.56 -15.12 28.68
C PHE A 141 7.54 -14.50 27.72
N VAL A 142 7.76 -14.58 26.41
CA VAL A 142 6.82 -14.06 25.41
C VAL A 142 5.49 -14.81 25.50
N ASP A 143 5.51 -16.14 25.57
CA ASP A 143 4.32 -16.99 25.76
C ASP A 143 3.57 -16.68 27.07
N GLU A 144 4.25 -16.20 28.12
CA GLU A 144 3.61 -15.80 29.38
C GLU A 144 2.86 -14.48 29.25
N PHE A 145 3.43 -13.48 28.56
CA PHE A 145 2.97 -12.08 28.59
C PHE A 145 2.26 -11.56 27.32
N PHE A 146 2.36 -12.26 26.19
CA PHE A 146 1.85 -11.79 24.89
C PHE A 146 0.83 -12.76 24.27
N ASP A 147 -0.12 -12.21 23.53
CA ASP A 147 -1.06 -12.94 22.66
C ASP A 147 -0.50 -13.03 21.24
N LYS A 148 -1.06 -13.93 20.40
CA LYS A 148 -0.63 -14.08 19.01
C LYS A 148 -0.98 -12.85 18.17
N GLU A 149 -0.06 -12.45 17.30
CA GLU A 149 -0.22 -11.40 16.31
C GLU A 149 -1.41 -11.64 15.35
N GLY A 150 -2.09 -10.57 14.95
CA GLY A 150 -3.26 -10.64 14.07
C GLY A 150 -4.59 -10.99 14.75
N ASN A 151 -4.58 -11.47 16.00
CA ASN A 151 -5.81 -11.69 16.79
C ASN A 151 -6.58 -10.39 17.11
N GLU A 152 -6.00 -9.23 16.83
CA GLU A 152 -6.53 -7.87 17.00
C GLU A 152 -7.66 -7.52 16.00
N LEU A 153 -7.80 -8.32 14.95
CA LEU A 153 -8.68 -8.06 13.81
C LEU A 153 -9.72 -9.16 13.64
N ASP A 154 -10.91 -8.75 13.21
CA ASP A 154 -11.93 -9.64 12.64
C ASP A 154 -12.01 -9.44 11.12
N VAL A 155 -12.53 -10.44 10.41
CA VAL A 155 -12.94 -10.30 9.00
C VAL A 155 -14.17 -9.40 8.95
N CYS A 156 -14.24 -8.46 8.01
CA CYS A 156 -15.45 -7.65 7.80
C CYS A 156 -16.26 -8.05 6.57
N GLU A 157 -17.56 -7.79 6.66
CA GLU A 157 -18.46 -7.76 5.51
C GLU A 157 -18.33 -6.40 4.79
N LEU A 158 -18.32 -6.43 3.46
CA LEU A 158 -18.36 -5.23 2.63
C LEU A 158 -19.82 -4.88 2.31
N PRO A 159 -20.39 -3.80 2.88
CA PRO A 159 -21.83 -3.56 2.84
C PRO A 159 -22.36 -3.19 1.44
N ASP A 160 -21.48 -2.77 0.53
CA ASP A 160 -21.79 -2.37 -0.85
C ASP A 160 -21.29 -3.38 -1.90
N TRP A 161 -20.80 -4.55 -1.49
CA TRP A 161 -20.29 -5.56 -2.41
C TRP A 161 -21.40 -6.36 -3.11
N LYS A 162 -21.25 -6.56 -4.42
CA LYS A 162 -22.17 -7.31 -5.28
C LYS A 162 -21.37 -8.13 -6.31
N PRO A 163 -21.70 -9.42 -6.57
CA PRO A 163 -20.88 -10.27 -7.44
C PRO A 163 -20.64 -9.75 -8.87
N ILE A 164 -21.54 -8.92 -9.39
CA ILE A 164 -21.42 -8.26 -10.68
C ILE A 164 -21.82 -6.78 -10.50
N THR A 165 -20.94 -5.89 -10.95
CA THR A 165 -21.10 -4.43 -10.89
C THR A 165 -21.42 -3.87 -12.28
N GLU A 166 -21.93 -2.64 -12.38
CA GLU A 166 -22.26 -2.05 -13.69
C GLU A 166 -20.99 -1.82 -14.53
N LYS A 167 -19.87 -1.49 -13.87
CA LYS A 167 -18.55 -1.38 -14.49
C LYS A 167 -17.99 -2.74 -14.93
N LEU A 168 -18.08 -3.79 -14.10
CA LEU A 168 -17.67 -5.14 -14.51
C LEU A 168 -18.43 -5.60 -15.76
N ALA A 169 -19.74 -5.36 -15.83
CA ALA A 169 -20.58 -5.74 -16.98
C ALA A 169 -20.25 -4.99 -18.29
N GLN A 170 -19.38 -3.97 -18.27
CA GLN A 170 -18.93 -3.25 -19.47
C GLN A 170 -17.65 -3.82 -20.09
N ILE A 171 -16.95 -4.73 -19.41
CA ILE A 171 -15.74 -5.38 -19.92
C ILE A 171 -16.12 -6.30 -21.08
N LYS A 172 -15.60 -6.03 -22.28
CA LYS A 172 -15.98 -6.75 -23.52
C LYS A 172 -15.29 -8.10 -23.70
N ASP A 173 -14.08 -8.26 -23.15
CA ASP A 173 -13.28 -9.48 -23.27
C ASP A 173 -13.56 -10.42 -22.10
N ASP A 174 -14.02 -11.64 -22.40
CA ASP A 174 -14.42 -12.63 -21.39
C ASP A 174 -13.26 -13.01 -20.44
N THR A 175 -12.01 -12.97 -20.90
CA THR A 175 -10.83 -13.29 -20.07
C THR A 175 -10.56 -12.19 -19.07
N TYR A 176 -10.58 -10.92 -19.53
CA TYR A 176 -10.44 -9.77 -18.64
C TYR A 176 -11.63 -9.62 -17.69
N LEU A 177 -12.85 -9.97 -18.12
CA LEU A 177 -14.03 -10.02 -17.25
C LEU A 177 -13.85 -11.06 -16.13
N ALA A 178 -13.46 -12.29 -16.48
CA ALA A 178 -13.21 -13.35 -15.51
C ALA A 178 -12.09 -12.96 -14.53
N PHE A 179 -11.00 -12.36 -15.01
CA PHE A 179 -9.91 -11.88 -14.16
C PHE A 179 -10.38 -10.75 -13.23
N ALA A 180 -11.08 -9.74 -13.73
CA ALA A 180 -11.61 -8.64 -12.92
C ALA A 180 -12.61 -9.12 -11.85
N GLN A 181 -13.43 -10.14 -12.14
CA GLN A 181 -14.30 -10.78 -11.15
C GLN A 181 -13.50 -11.44 -10.01
N ARG A 182 -12.35 -12.09 -10.30
CA ARG A 182 -11.45 -12.60 -9.25
C ARG A 182 -10.91 -11.47 -8.40
N LEU A 183 -10.39 -10.40 -9.01
CA LEU A 183 -9.86 -9.24 -8.27
C LEU A 183 -10.92 -8.57 -7.40
N HIS A 184 -12.15 -8.44 -7.91
CA HIS A 184 -13.28 -7.90 -7.17
C HIS A 184 -13.68 -8.76 -5.96
N PHE A 185 -13.53 -10.07 -6.04
CA PHE A 185 -13.77 -11.00 -4.92
C PHE A 185 -12.70 -10.89 -3.82
N ILE A 186 -11.43 -10.63 -4.18
CA ILE A 186 -10.33 -10.52 -3.20
C ILE A 186 -10.58 -9.38 -2.18
N TRP A 187 -11.36 -8.34 -2.51
CA TRP A 187 -11.71 -7.30 -1.54
C TRP A 187 -12.39 -7.85 -0.28
N ILE A 188 -13.24 -8.88 -0.40
CA ILE A 188 -13.84 -9.55 0.76
C ILE A 188 -12.74 -10.17 1.63
N GLN A 189 -11.79 -10.87 0.99
CA GLN A 189 -10.71 -11.59 1.68
C GLN A 189 -9.73 -10.65 2.41
N LEU A 190 -9.55 -9.42 1.92
CA LEU A 190 -8.69 -8.39 2.50
C LEU A 190 -9.42 -7.46 3.48
N CYS A 191 -10.75 -7.55 3.62
CA CYS A 191 -11.54 -6.74 4.54
C CYS A 191 -11.23 -7.09 6.00
N ARG A 192 -10.77 -6.12 6.80
CA ARG A 192 -10.63 -6.26 8.25
C ARG A 192 -11.32 -5.14 9.03
N GLN A 193 -11.74 -5.48 10.24
CA GLN A 193 -12.24 -4.55 11.25
C GLN A 193 -11.46 -4.78 12.54
N MET A 194 -11.14 -3.71 13.28
CA MET A 194 -10.47 -3.82 14.58
C MET A 194 -11.48 -4.22 15.66
N LYS A 195 -11.07 -5.13 16.53
CA LYS A 195 -11.88 -5.55 17.68
C LYS A 195 -12.05 -4.41 18.70
N PRO A 196 -13.14 -4.38 19.49
CA PRO A 196 -13.39 -3.32 20.47
C PRO A 196 -12.23 -3.11 21.45
N GLU A 197 -11.53 -4.17 21.85
CA GLU A 197 -10.43 -4.12 22.81
C GLU A 197 -9.28 -3.21 22.36
N VAL A 198 -9.04 -3.10 21.04
CA VAL A 198 -8.00 -2.21 20.47
C VAL A 198 -8.31 -0.74 20.76
N LYS A 199 -9.60 -0.40 20.88
CA LYS A 199 -10.07 0.94 21.27
C LYS A 199 -10.12 1.12 22.78
N GLU A 200 -10.53 0.09 23.51
CA GLU A 200 -10.81 0.15 24.94
C GLU A 200 -9.54 0.11 25.79
N ASP A 201 -8.52 -0.63 25.36
CA ASP A 201 -7.19 -0.67 25.98
C ASP A 201 -6.08 -0.63 24.92
N PRO A 202 -5.90 0.52 24.23
CA PRO A 202 -4.89 0.66 23.18
C PRO A 202 -3.46 0.43 23.71
N SER A 203 -3.22 0.61 25.01
CA SER A 203 -1.91 0.46 25.64
C SER A 203 -1.31 -0.93 25.45
N ARG A 204 -2.16 -1.96 25.31
CA ARG A 204 -1.76 -3.35 25.05
C ARG A 204 -1.21 -3.59 23.65
N PHE A 205 -1.58 -2.77 22.67
CA PHE A 205 -1.40 -3.05 21.26
C PHE A 205 -0.32 -2.15 20.66
N SER A 206 0.43 -2.68 19.71
CA SER A 206 1.18 -1.83 18.78
C SER A 206 0.29 -1.31 17.65
N LEU A 207 -0.86 -1.94 17.38
CA LEU A 207 -1.84 -1.52 16.38
C LEU A 207 -2.52 -0.20 16.80
N ILE A 208 -2.57 0.75 15.88
CA ILE A 208 -3.26 2.04 16.06
C ILE A 208 -4.72 1.88 15.66
N TYR A 209 -5.64 2.18 16.59
CA TYR A 209 -7.08 2.07 16.36
C TYR A 209 -7.58 2.94 15.18
N VAL A 210 -8.50 2.40 14.38
CA VAL A 210 -9.32 3.16 13.42
C VAL A 210 -10.81 2.80 13.54
N PRO A 211 -11.74 3.76 13.35
CA PRO A 211 -13.16 3.57 13.65
C PRO A 211 -13.95 2.71 12.67
N TYR A 212 -13.50 2.56 11.43
CA TYR A 212 -14.23 1.85 10.37
C TYR A 212 -13.45 0.65 9.82
N GLN A 213 -14.17 -0.17 9.07
CA GLN A 213 -13.63 -1.26 8.25
C GLN A 213 -12.60 -0.74 7.25
N PHE A 214 -11.57 -1.55 6.97
CA PHE A 214 -10.48 -1.20 6.06
C PHE A 214 -9.99 -2.43 5.29
N ILE A 215 -9.31 -2.19 4.18
CA ILE A 215 -8.70 -3.23 3.35
C ILE A 215 -7.20 -3.29 3.65
N LEU A 216 -6.69 -4.49 3.91
CA LEU A 216 -5.26 -4.74 4.06
C LEU A 216 -4.52 -4.77 2.70
N PRO A 217 -3.21 -4.48 2.65
CA PRO A 217 -2.39 -4.81 1.49
C PRO A 217 -2.34 -6.32 1.25
N GLY A 218 -1.99 -7.14 2.25
CA GLY A 218 -1.93 -8.60 2.15
C GLY A 218 -0.74 -9.22 2.89
N GLY A 219 -0.76 -10.55 3.04
CA GLY A 219 0.32 -11.29 3.71
C GLY A 219 0.62 -10.82 5.13
N ARG A 220 1.90 -10.51 5.41
CA ARG A 220 2.41 -10.00 6.71
C ARG A 220 1.88 -8.61 7.10
N PHE A 221 1.30 -7.86 6.15
CA PHE A 221 0.82 -6.50 6.38
C PHE A 221 -0.59 -6.52 6.97
N ARG A 222 -0.65 -6.48 8.31
CA ARG A 222 -1.86 -6.62 9.14
C ARG A 222 -2.36 -5.28 9.68
N GLU A 223 -2.02 -4.21 9.01
CA GLU A 223 -2.41 -2.85 9.31
C GLU A 223 -2.69 -2.10 8.00
N PHE A 224 -3.30 -0.91 8.08
CA PHE A 224 -3.30 -0.02 6.93
C PHE A 224 -1.86 0.40 6.61
N TYR A 225 -1.55 0.59 5.32
CA TYR A 225 -0.36 1.29 4.83
C TYR A 225 -0.83 2.49 4.01
N TYR A 226 -0.11 3.60 4.12
CA TYR A 226 -0.63 4.89 3.65
C TYR A 226 -0.69 4.99 2.13
N TRP A 227 0.44 4.87 1.42
CA TRP A 227 0.41 5.06 -0.03
C TRP A 227 -0.29 3.91 -0.77
N ASP A 228 -0.18 2.67 -0.28
CA ASP A 228 -0.95 1.50 -0.73
C ASP A 228 -2.45 1.79 -0.83
N ALA A 229 -2.97 2.52 0.17
CA ALA A 229 -4.39 2.85 0.25
C ALA A 229 -4.90 3.68 -0.94
N TYR A 230 -4.04 4.43 -1.62
CA TYR A 230 -4.43 5.15 -2.83
C TYR A 230 -4.91 4.20 -3.93
N TRP A 231 -4.11 3.18 -4.25
CA TRP A 231 -4.46 2.19 -5.27
C TRP A 231 -5.61 1.30 -4.79
N ILE A 232 -5.68 0.97 -3.51
CA ILE A 232 -6.83 0.27 -2.92
C ILE A 232 -8.11 1.08 -3.12
N VAL A 233 -8.16 2.36 -2.70
CA VAL A 233 -9.32 3.25 -2.87
C VAL A 233 -9.71 3.38 -4.34
N LYS A 234 -8.73 3.52 -5.25
CA LYS A 234 -8.97 3.55 -6.70
C LYS A 234 -9.58 2.23 -7.21
N GLY A 235 -9.13 1.09 -6.68
CA GLY A 235 -9.67 -0.25 -6.94
C GLY A 235 -11.08 -0.47 -6.40
N LEU A 236 -11.38 0.04 -5.21
CA LEU A 236 -12.72 0.05 -4.61
C LEU A 236 -13.68 0.90 -5.46
N ILE A 237 -13.25 2.08 -5.92
CA ILE A 237 -14.00 2.95 -6.85
C ILE A 237 -14.24 2.27 -8.21
N ALA A 238 -13.24 1.58 -8.76
CA ALA A 238 -13.40 0.76 -9.97
C ALA A 238 -14.38 -0.42 -9.74
N SER A 239 -14.49 -0.89 -8.50
CA SER A 239 -15.40 -1.94 -8.03
C SER A 239 -16.79 -1.46 -7.59
N GLU A 240 -17.09 -0.16 -7.70
CA GLU A 240 -18.33 0.46 -7.18
C GLU A 240 -18.53 0.38 -5.65
N LEU A 241 -17.46 0.06 -4.90
CA LEU A 241 -17.43 -0.07 -3.43
C LEU A 241 -17.24 1.31 -2.77
N TYR A 242 -18.12 2.26 -3.09
CA TYR A 242 -17.99 3.67 -2.71
C TYR A 242 -18.11 3.90 -1.19
N SER A 243 -18.96 3.16 -0.50
CA SER A 243 -19.09 3.24 0.97
C SER A 243 -17.83 2.73 1.65
N THR A 244 -17.26 1.64 1.14
CA THR A 244 -15.98 1.10 1.61
C THR A 244 -14.83 2.08 1.37
N ALA A 245 -14.75 2.69 0.19
CA ALA A 245 -13.76 3.74 -0.11
C ALA A 245 -13.91 4.95 0.83
N ARG A 246 -15.14 5.39 1.12
CA ARG A 246 -15.44 6.45 2.09
C ARG A 246 -14.98 6.09 3.50
N MET A 247 -15.20 4.86 3.95
CA MET A 247 -14.74 4.38 5.26
C MET A 247 -13.21 4.41 5.39
N MET A 248 -12.47 4.00 4.34
CA MET A 248 -11.01 4.12 4.33
C MET A 248 -10.55 5.58 4.44
N ILE A 249 -11.15 6.50 3.69
CA ILE A 249 -10.85 7.94 3.78
C ILE A 249 -11.09 8.46 5.21
N LEU A 250 -12.21 8.09 5.84
CA LEU A 250 -12.52 8.52 7.20
C LEU A 250 -11.59 7.93 8.27
N ASN A 251 -11.06 6.71 8.05
CA ASN A 251 -10.01 6.15 8.90
C ASN A 251 -8.72 6.99 8.82
N PHE A 252 -8.27 7.34 7.61
CA PHE A 252 -7.12 8.22 7.44
C PHE A 252 -7.35 9.63 7.99
N ALA A 253 -8.58 10.16 7.91
CA ALA A 253 -8.93 11.41 8.54
C ALA A 253 -8.84 11.35 10.07
N HIS A 254 -9.31 10.26 10.68
CA HIS A 254 -9.17 10.02 12.13
C HIS A 254 -7.69 9.98 12.56
N ILE A 255 -6.84 9.34 11.75
CA ILE A 255 -5.40 9.25 11.99
C ILE A 255 -4.72 10.64 11.88
N ILE A 256 -5.00 11.42 10.84
CA ILE A 256 -4.49 12.80 10.72
C ILE A 256 -4.99 13.66 11.87
N GLU A 257 -6.25 13.52 12.29
CA GLU A 257 -6.77 14.29 13.41
C GLU A 257 -6.07 13.96 14.73
N THR A 258 -5.73 12.68 14.94
CA THR A 258 -5.08 12.19 16.16
C THR A 258 -3.58 12.51 16.20
N TYR A 259 -2.85 12.30 15.10
CA TYR A 259 -1.37 12.37 15.07
C TYR A 259 -0.80 13.55 14.26
N GLY A 260 -1.64 14.29 13.53
CA GLY A 260 -1.24 15.40 12.65
C GLY A 260 -0.78 14.98 11.25
N PHE A 261 -0.58 13.69 11.01
CA PHE A 261 -0.18 13.09 9.74
C PHE A 261 -0.57 11.60 9.70
N ILE A 262 -0.38 10.94 8.57
CA ILE A 262 -0.58 9.49 8.44
C ILE A 262 0.78 8.79 8.57
N PRO A 263 1.01 7.93 9.58
CA PRO A 263 2.24 7.15 9.67
C PRO A 263 2.32 6.12 8.54
N ASN A 264 3.54 5.64 8.25
CA ASN A 264 3.84 4.65 7.21
C ASN A 264 2.80 3.51 7.17
N GLY A 265 2.50 2.93 8.32
CA GLY A 265 1.33 2.08 8.53
C GLY A 265 0.74 2.24 9.93
N GLY A 266 -0.35 1.52 10.20
CA GLY A 266 -1.15 1.63 11.42
C GLY A 266 -0.54 1.01 12.68
N ARG A 267 0.74 1.22 12.96
CA ARG A 267 1.44 0.72 14.16
C ARG A 267 2.25 1.82 14.86
N VAL A 268 2.33 1.77 16.19
CA VAL A 268 2.98 2.81 17.02
C VAL A 268 4.45 3.04 16.65
N TYR A 269 5.18 2.00 16.23
CA TYR A 269 6.57 2.11 15.80
C TYR A 269 6.76 2.82 14.45
N TYR A 270 5.66 3.19 13.76
CA TYR A 270 5.67 4.08 12.60
C TYR A 270 5.47 5.56 12.95
N LEU A 271 5.18 5.94 14.20
CA LEU A 271 4.80 7.32 14.60
C LEU A 271 5.89 8.41 14.47
N ARG A 272 7.08 8.10 13.94
CA ARG A 272 8.07 9.09 13.48
C ARG A 272 8.28 9.17 11.97
N ARG A 273 7.65 8.31 11.17
CA ARG A 273 7.74 8.30 9.69
C ARG A 273 6.38 8.16 9.00
N SER A 274 6.16 8.97 7.99
CA SER A 274 4.98 8.95 7.11
C SER A 274 5.19 7.96 5.94
N GLN A 275 4.49 8.18 4.83
CA GLN A 275 4.68 7.56 3.52
C GLN A 275 4.29 8.57 2.42
N PRO A 276 4.47 8.27 1.12
CA PRO A 276 4.09 9.18 0.03
C PRO A 276 2.65 9.75 0.18
N PRO A 277 2.46 11.10 0.13
CA PRO A 277 1.26 11.72 0.72
C PRO A 277 0.03 11.73 -0.20
N PHE A 278 -0.68 10.61 -0.25
CA PHE A 278 -1.83 10.39 -1.13
C PHE A 278 -3.22 10.66 -0.53
N PHE A 279 -3.34 11.24 0.67
CA PHE A 279 -4.66 11.49 1.28
C PHE A 279 -5.55 12.41 0.45
N ALA A 280 -5.04 13.56 -0.01
CA ALA A 280 -5.80 14.46 -0.88
C ALA A 280 -6.19 13.80 -2.23
N PRO A 281 -5.30 13.05 -2.92
CA PRO A 281 -5.66 12.21 -4.06
C PRO A 281 -6.76 11.18 -3.78
N MET A 282 -6.77 10.50 -2.62
CA MET A 282 -7.85 9.57 -2.26
C MET A 282 -9.21 10.28 -2.17
N VAL A 283 -9.27 11.44 -1.51
CA VAL A 283 -10.49 12.27 -1.45
C VAL A 283 -10.91 12.76 -2.84
N TYR A 284 -9.96 13.14 -3.68
CA TYR A 284 -10.22 13.64 -5.04
C TYR A 284 -10.78 12.56 -5.97
N GLU A 285 -10.19 11.36 -5.99
CA GLU A 285 -10.68 10.21 -6.76
C GLU A 285 -12.09 9.80 -6.33
N TYR A 286 -12.34 9.75 -5.01
CA TYR A 286 -13.68 9.48 -4.46
C TYR A 286 -14.70 10.56 -4.86
N TYR A 287 -14.32 11.85 -4.79
CA TYR A 287 -15.19 12.94 -5.23
C TYR A 287 -15.52 12.83 -6.73
N LEU A 288 -14.55 12.56 -7.59
CA LEU A 288 -14.81 12.39 -9.03
C LEU A 288 -15.83 11.27 -9.30
N ALA A 289 -15.76 10.18 -8.53
CA ALA A 289 -16.65 9.03 -8.70
C ALA A 289 -18.06 9.23 -8.11
N THR A 290 -18.22 10.03 -7.05
CA THR A 290 -19.47 10.12 -6.26
C THR A 290 -20.15 11.48 -6.27
N GLN A 291 -19.40 12.55 -6.59
CA GLN A 291 -19.81 13.95 -6.44
C GLN A 291 -20.24 14.33 -5.00
N ASP A 292 -19.76 13.59 -3.98
CA ASP A 292 -19.98 13.87 -2.56
C ASP A 292 -19.19 15.11 -2.12
N THR A 293 -19.79 16.29 -2.36
CA THR A 293 -19.23 17.59 -1.98
C THR A 293 -19.10 17.76 -0.47
N GLN A 294 -19.97 17.12 0.33
CA GLN A 294 -19.92 17.25 1.78
C GLN A 294 -18.66 16.60 2.34
N LEU A 295 -18.29 15.39 1.88
CA LEU A 295 -17.02 14.79 2.30
C LEU A 295 -15.83 15.67 1.91
N VAL A 296 -15.83 16.29 0.73
CA VAL A 296 -14.74 17.23 0.36
C VAL A 296 -14.64 18.39 1.36
N MET A 297 -15.78 19.01 1.72
CA MET A 297 -15.83 20.09 2.71
C MET A 297 -15.29 19.66 4.08
N ASP A 298 -15.65 18.45 4.53
CA ASP A 298 -15.20 17.88 5.79
C ASP A 298 -13.69 17.56 5.77
N MET A 299 -13.15 17.15 4.61
CA MET A 299 -11.74 16.73 4.47
C MET A 299 -10.76 17.87 4.16
N ILE A 300 -11.21 19.03 3.65
CA ILE A 300 -10.36 20.22 3.43
C ILE A 300 -9.46 20.57 4.63
N PRO A 301 -9.98 20.75 5.88
CA PRO A 301 -9.13 21.08 7.03
C PRO A 301 -8.17 19.95 7.40
N VAL A 302 -8.57 18.69 7.19
CA VAL A 302 -7.75 17.50 7.44
C VAL A 302 -6.55 17.46 6.47
N ILE A 303 -6.78 17.77 5.19
CA ILE A 303 -5.71 17.87 4.19
C ILE A 303 -4.76 19.04 4.51
N GLU A 304 -5.29 20.20 4.95
CA GLU A 304 -4.42 21.30 5.39
C GLU A 304 -3.55 20.89 6.60
N LYS A 305 -4.10 20.13 7.55
CA LYS A 305 -3.38 19.62 8.73
C LYS A 305 -2.22 18.70 8.34
N GLU A 306 -2.42 17.76 7.41
CA GLU A 306 -1.33 16.92 6.91
C GLU A 306 -0.30 17.73 6.11
N TYR A 307 -0.73 18.66 5.25
CA TYR A 307 0.18 19.54 4.52
C TYR A 307 1.06 20.36 5.48
N ILE A 308 0.53 20.79 6.63
CA ILE A 308 1.29 21.49 7.68
C ILE A 308 2.38 20.56 8.25
N PHE A 309 2.12 19.28 8.48
CA PHE A 309 3.17 18.31 8.85
C PHE A 309 4.30 18.28 7.81
N TRP A 310 3.97 18.08 6.52
CA TRP A 310 4.99 18.04 5.46
C TRP A 310 5.79 19.34 5.38
N SER A 311 5.10 20.49 5.48
CA SER A 311 5.76 21.79 5.49
C SER A 311 6.67 21.98 6.70
N GLN A 312 6.22 21.67 7.92
CA GLN A 312 7.00 21.95 9.13
C GLN A 312 8.08 20.90 9.45
N ARG A 313 7.86 19.64 9.07
CA ARG A 313 8.65 18.48 9.55
C ARG A 313 9.42 17.76 8.44
N ARG A 314 9.14 18.06 7.16
CA ARG A 314 9.71 17.38 5.98
C ARG A 314 10.17 18.34 4.89
N SER A 315 10.35 19.63 5.19
CA SER A 315 10.87 20.62 4.22
C SER A 315 12.35 20.91 4.43
N VAL A 316 13.08 21.12 3.33
CA VAL A 316 14.48 21.55 3.31
C VAL A 316 14.64 22.77 2.39
N ASN A 317 15.56 23.66 2.74
CA ASN A 317 15.93 24.80 1.89
C ASN A 317 17.10 24.40 0.99
N ILE A 318 17.00 24.72 -0.30
CA ILE A 318 18.04 24.51 -1.31
C ILE A 318 18.46 25.87 -1.84
N THR A 319 19.74 26.21 -1.76
CA THR A 319 20.28 27.39 -2.44
C THR A 319 20.73 26.99 -3.85
N LEU A 320 20.13 27.59 -4.87
CA LEU A 320 20.47 27.38 -6.26
C LEU A 320 21.44 28.48 -6.69
N GLU A 321 22.73 28.18 -6.68
CA GLU A 321 23.80 29.06 -7.17
C GLU A 321 24.24 28.64 -8.57
N THR A 322 23.79 29.37 -9.59
CA THR A 322 24.15 29.16 -11.00
C THR A 322 24.45 30.50 -11.67
N GLN A 323 24.72 30.52 -12.97
CA GLN A 323 24.82 31.78 -13.72
C GLN A 323 23.46 32.48 -13.91
N GLU A 324 22.35 31.74 -13.76
CA GLU A 324 20.98 32.22 -14.00
C GLU A 324 20.20 32.49 -12.70
N PHE A 325 20.55 31.79 -11.62
CA PHE A 325 19.84 31.80 -10.33
C PHE A 325 20.81 32.04 -9.18
N ASN A 326 20.38 32.84 -8.20
CA ASN A 326 20.98 32.95 -6.88
C ASN A 326 19.83 33.15 -5.86
N GLU A 327 19.15 32.05 -5.56
CA GLU A 327 17.94 32.06 -4.73
C GLU A 327 17.86 30.81 -3.85
N THR A 328 17.18 30.94 -2.71
CA THR A 328 16.89 29.81 -1.82
C THR A 328 15.43 29.40 -1.99
N VAL A 329 15.21 28.20 -2.51
CA VAL A 329 13.88 27.59 -2.68
C VAL A 329 13.63 26.54 -1.61
N ARG A 330 12.36 26.26 -1.32
CA ARG A 330 11.95 25.29 -0.29
C ARG A 330 11.30 24.07 -0.94
N MET A 331 11.92 22.91 -0.73
CA MET A 331 11.46 21.62 -1.23
C MET A 331 11.19 20.65 -0.08
N PHE A 332 10.70 19.46 -0.39
CA PHE A 332 10.35 18.42 0.56
C PHE A 332 11.28 17.21 0.45
N GLN A 333 11.48 16.51 1.57
CA GLN A 333 12.41 15.38 1.69
C GLN A 333 11.85 14.33 2.66
N TYR A 334 12.02 13.05 2.34
CA TYR A 334 11.80 11.95 3.29
C TYR A 334 12.91 11.97 4.34
N HIS A 335 12.52 12.13 5.60
CA HIS A 335 13.43 12.39 6.71
C HIS A 335 12.77 12.02 8.04
N THR A 336 12.93 10.77 8.47
CA THR A 336 12.58 10.40 9.86
C THR A 336 13.49 11.12 10.84
N GLU A 337 12.99 11.37 12.05
CA GLU A 337 13.83 11.85 13.15
C GLU A 337 14.52 10.71 13.91
N ALA A 338 13.98 9.48 13.81
CA ALA A 338 14.50 8.34 14.55
C ALA A 338 15.92 7.95 14.07
N ASP A 339 16.85 7.77 15.01
CA ASP A 339 18.26 7.42 14.75
C ASP A 339 18.63 6.02 15.29
N THR A 340 17.64 5.14 15.43
CA THR A 340 17.74 3.78 15.96
C THR A 340 17.12 2.75 15.02
N PRO A 341 17.46 1.45 15.14
CA PRO A 341 16.89 0.39 14.29
C PRO A 341 15.35 0.43 14.27
N ARG A 342 14.77 0.20 13.09
CA ARG A 342 13.32 0.04 12.87
C ARG A 342 12.84 -1.19 13.64
N PRO A 343 11.81 -1.13 14.50
CA PRO A 343 11.45 -2.27 15.33
C PRO A 343 10.95 -3.48 14.55
N GLU A 344 10.29 -3.25 13.40
CA GLU A 344 9.80 -4.29 12.50
C GLU A 344 10.90 -5.03 11.72
N SER A 345 12.10 -4.46 11.66
CA SER A 345 13.29 -4.98 10.96
C SER A 345 14.56 -4.82 11.83
N PHE A 346 14.39 -4.89 13.15
CA PHE A 346 15.41 -4.43 14.12
C PHE A 346 16.73 -5.19 13.99
N ARG A 347 16.63 -6.50 13.80
CA ARG A 347 17.77 -7.40 13.64
C ARG A 347 18.47 -7.14 12.30
N GLU A 348 17.71 -7.00 11.22
CA GLU A 348 18.17 -6.74 9.86
C GLU A 348 18.96 -5.42 9.80
N ASP A 349 18.45 -4.38 10.44
CA ASP A 349 19.09 -3.08 10.61
C ASP A 349 20.40 -3.16 11.40
N VAL A 350 20.39 -3.85 12.55
CA VAL A 350 21.59 -4.02 13.40
C VAL A 350 22.69 -4.80 12.68
N LEU A 351 22.34 -5.86 11.95
CA LEU A 351 23.26 -6.66 11.14
C LEU A 351 23.83 -5.83 9.98
N SER A 352 22.98 -5.12 9.24
CA SER A 352 23.40 -4.22 8.16
C SER A 352 24.30 -3.08 8.66
N ALA A 353 24.20 -2.73 9.94
CA ALA A 353 25.03 -1.73 10.60
C ALA A 353 26.35 -2.27 11.20
N GLU A 354 26.66 -3.56 11.09
CA GLU A 354 27.92 -4.15 11.57
C GLU A 354 29.19 -3.42 11.05
N PRO A 355 29.31 -3.07 9.76
CA PRO A 355 30.52 -2.43 9.24
C PRO A 355 30.84 -1.04 9.81
N PHE A 356 29.91 -0.41 10.54
CA PHE A 356 30.11 0.91 11.12
C PHE A 356 30.67 0.84 12.55
N THR A 357 31.91 1.29 12.71
CA THR A 357 32.63 1.23 13.99
C THR A 357 32.24 2.30 15.02
N THR A 358 31.39 3.29 14.69
CA THR A 358 31.04 4.39 15.61
C THR A 358 29.53 4.58 15.76
N LYS A 359 29.08 4.91 16.99
CA LYS A 359 27.65 5.14 17.32
C LYS A 359 27.00 6.18 16.40
N SER A 360 27.72 7.25 16.06
CA SER A 360 27.24 8.30 15.13
C SER A 360 27.02 7.80 13.70
N LYS A 361 27.92 6.94 13.15
CA LYS A 361 27.72 6.36 11.81
C LYS A 361 26.54 5.40 11.78
N LYS A 362 26.41 4.52 12.79
CA LYS A 362 25.25 3.64 12.94
C LYS A 362 23.94 4.43 13.00
N ARG A 363 23.90 5.52 13.77
CA ARG A 363 22.73 6.42 13.89
C ARG A 363 22.35 7.11 12.58
N SER A 364 23.33 7.62 11.82
CA SER A 364 23.06 8.16 10.47
C SER A 364 22.44 7.07 9.59
N PHE A 365 23.06 5.89 9.53
CA PHE A 365 22.55 4.75 8.77
C PHE A 365 21.12 4.37 9.16
N PHE A 366 20.81 4.24 10.46
CA PHE A 366 19.47 3.96 10.97
C PHE A 366 18.43 5.03 10.58
N LYS A 367 18.85 6.30 10.53
CA LYS A 367 18.00 7.40 10.07
C LYS A 367 17.80 7.38 8.56
N ASP A 368 18.82 7.05 7.78
CA ASP A 368 18.75 6.95 6.33
C ASP A 368 17.86 5.78 5.87
N ILE A 369 17.96 4.60 6.51
CA ILE A 369 17.06 3.46 6.24
C ILE A 369 15.63 3.72 6.72
N GLY A 370 15.44 4.35 7.88
CA GLY A 370 14.11 4.75 8.36
C GLY A 370 13.45 5.82 7.47
N SER A 371 14.26 6.66 6.80
CA SER A 371 13.80 7.62 5.80
C SER A 371 13.53 6.97 4.44
N ALA A 372 14.24 5.89 4.07
CA ALA A 372 13.91 5.11 2.88
C ALA A 372 12.59 4.34 3.07
N ALA A 373 12.30 3.83 4.26
CA ALA A 373 10.98 3.30 4.59
C ALA A 373 9.88 4.39 4.52
N GLU A 374 10.18 5.65 4.89
CA GLU A 374 9.27 6.79 4.67
C GLU A 374 9.01 7.08 3.19
N SER A 375 9.95 6.75 2.30
CA SER A 375 9.77 6.92 0.85
C SER A 375 8.86 5.85 0.21
N GLY A 376 8.61 4.74 0.91
CA GLY A 376 8.01 3.52 0.36
C GLY A 376 8.96 2.69 -0.51
N TRP A 377 10.21 3.12 -0.71
CA TRP A 377 11.22 2.43 -1.53
C TRP A 377 12.36 1.86 -0.67
N ASP A 378 12.04 1.08 0.35
CA ASP A 378 12.95 0.35 1.24
C ASP A 378 13.28 -1.05 0.68
N PHE A 379 14.45 -1.29 0.07
CA PHE A 379 15.48 -0.34 -0.34
C PHE A 379 15.67 -0.35 -1.86
N SER A 380 16.43 0.65 -2.35
CA SER A 380 16.72 0.90 -3.77
C SER A 380 18.09 1.54 -3.92
N SER A 381 18.80 1.19 -4.99
CA SER A 381 20.00 1.90 -5.46
C SER A 381 19.80 3.41 -5.69
N ARG A 382 18.55 3.86 -5.82
CA ARG A 382 18.13 5.26 -5.84
C ARG A 382 18.69 6.06 -4.66
N TRP A 383 18.75 5.44 -3.47
CA TRP A 383 19.16 6.06 -2.22
C TRP A 383 20.65 5.85 -1.89
N PHE A 384 21.37 5.04 -2.67
CA PHE A 384 22.74 4.62 -2.36
C PHE A 384 23.74 5.51 -3.08
N LYS A 385 24.72 6.03 -2.34
CA LYS A 385 25.78 6.89 -2.89
C LYS A 385 26.62 6.22 -3.98
N ASP A 386 26.75 4.88 -3.94
CA ASP A 386 27.44 4.09 -4.94
C ASP A 386 26.51 3.32 -5.90
N HIS A 387 25.19 3.54 -5.79
CA HIS A 387 24.14 2.86 -6.54
C HIS A 387 24.16 1.32 -6.46
N LYS A 388 24.79 0.73 -5.44
CA LYS A 388 24.89 -0.73 -5.29
C LYS A 388 24.72 -1.24 -3.86
N ASN A 389 25.38 -0.63 -2.87
CA ASN A 389 25.48 -1.17 -1.52
C ASN A 389 24.64 -0.38 -0.51
N LEU A 390 23.78 -1.09 0.23
CA LEU A 390 22.94 -0.53 1.30
C LEU A 390 23.73 0.24 2.36
N THR A 391 24.97 -0.16 2.65
CA THR A 391 25.87 0.54 3.59
C THR A 391 26.29 1.94 3.12
N THR A 392 25.97 2.35 1.89
CA THR A 392 26.19 3.70 1.36
C THR A 392 24.91 4.52 1.20
N ILE A 393 23.79 4.05 1.76
CA ILE A 393 22.51 4.77 1.78
C ILE A 393 22.66 6.18 2.37
N GLU A 394 22.10 7.17 1.69
CA GLU A 394 22.10 8.58 2.10
C GLU A 394 20.77 9.28 1.79
N THR A 395 19.65 8.62 2.07
CA THR A 395 18.28 9.14 1.84
C THR A 395 18.09 10.56 2.38
N THR A 396 18.65 10.87 3.55
CA THR A 396 18.55 12.20 4.19
C THR A 396 19.44 13.27 3.54
N ASN A 397 20.24 12.92 2.53
CA ASN A 397 20.90 13.87 1.63
C ASN A 397 20.17 14.05 0.28
N ILE A 398 19.09 13.30 0.02
CA ILE A 398 18.40 13.32 -1.28
C ILE A 398 17.05 14.04 -1.15
N VAL A 399 16.83 15.05 -2.00
CA VAL A 399 15.53 15.69 -2.21
C VAL A 399 14.85 14.95 -3.37
N PRO A 400 13.77 14.20 -3.13
CA PRO A 400 13.26 13.27 -4.12
C PRO A 400 12.16 13.89 -4.99
N VAL A 401 12.25 13.68 -6.30
CA VAL A 401 11.40 14.31 -7.32
C VAL A 401 9.92 13.91 -7.17
N ASP A 402 9.66 12.67 -6.75
CA ASP A 402 8.32 12.10 -6.61
C ASP A 402 7.56 12.69 -5.41
N LEU A 403 8.17 12.79 -4.22
CA LEU A 403 7.56 13.47 -3.06
C LEU A 403 7.12 14.89 -3.40
N ASN A 404 7.99 15.64 -4.08
CA ASN A 404 7.72 17.01 -4.46
C ASN A 404 6.63 17.09 -5.53
N ALA A 405 6.58 16.13 -6.47
CA ALA A 405 5.48 15.99 -7.41
C ALA A 405 4.15 15.65 -6.70
N PHE A 406 4.14 14.76 -5.70
CA PHE A 406 2.94 14.41 -4.95
C PHE A 406 2.40 15.60 -4.13
N LEU A 407 3.25 16.37 -3.46
CA LEU A 407 2.80 17.56 -2.73
C LEU A 407 2.34 18.69 -3.68
N CYS A 408 2.90 18.77 -4.89
CA CYS A 408 2.41 19.63 -5.96
C CYS A 408 1.01 19.20 -6.46
N TYR A 409 0.75 17.88 -6.56
CA TYR A 409 -0.59 17.36 -6.84
C TYR A 409 -1.57 17.73 -5.72
N ASN A 410 -1.16 17.62 -4.46
CA ASN A 410 -1.98 18.00 -3.31
C ASN A 410 -2.30 19.51 -3.32
N MET A 411 -1.35 20.39 -3.67
CA MET A 411 -1.63 21.83 -3.87
C MET A 411 -2.66 22.08 -4.98
N ASN A 412 -2.59 21.32 -6.08
CA ASN A 412 -3.55 21.42 -7.18
C ASN A 412 -4.95 20.91 -6.81
N ILE A 413 -5.03 19.86 -5.99
CA ILE A 413 -6.30 19.38 -5.42
C ILE A 413 -6.88 20.42 -4.46
N MET A 414 -6.06 21.04 -3.61
CA MET A 414 -6.54 22.03 -2.64
C MET A 414 -7.10 23.30 -3.29
N GLN A 415 -6.47 23.83 -4.35
CA GLN A 415 -7.05 24.98 -5.06
C GLN A 415 -8.39 24.65 -5.74
N PHE A 416 -8.54 23.43 -6.27
CA PHE A 416 -9.81 22.93 -6.80
C PHE A 416 -10.87 22.74 -5.69
N PHE A 417 -10.52 22.11 -4.57
CA PHE A 417 -11.44 21.91 -3.45
C PHE A 417 -11.92 23.24 -2.83
N TYR A 418 -11.07 24.26 -2.73
CA TYR A 418 -11.52 25.58 -2.27
C TYR A 418 -12.37 26.34 -3.30
N GLN A 419 -12.20 26.08 -4.60
CA GLN A 419 -13.12 26.57 -5.62
C GLN A 419 -14.51 25.92 -5.46
N LEU A 420 -14.54 24.59 -5.30
CA LEU A 420 -15.76 23.81 -5.04
C LEU A 420 -16.46 24.26 -3.74
N ALA A 421 -15.69 24.60 -2.71
CA ALA A 421 -16.16 25.13 -1.44
C ALA A 421 -16.73 26.55 -1.51
N GLY A 422 -16.63 27.24 -2.65
CA GLY A 422 -17.03 28.64 -2.78
C GLY A 422 -16.16 29.63 -1.99
N ASN A 423 -14.90 29.28 -1.71
CA ASN A 423 -13.95 30.12 -0.97
C ASN A 423 -12.88 30.70 -1.92
N PRO A 424 -13.16 31.84 -2.60
CA PRO A 424 -12.25 32.39 -3.60
C PRO A 424 -10.92 32.86 -3.00
N LEU A 425 -10.88 33.29 -1.73
CA LEU A 425 -9.66 33.74 -1.07
C LEU A 425 -8.68 32.58 -0.87
N LYS A 426 -9.15 31.46 -0.31
CA LYS A 426 -8.33 30.24 -0.17
C LYS A 426 -7.97 29.62 -1.50
N HIS A 427 -8.89 29.61 -2.48
CA HIS A 427 -8.59 29.17 -3.85
C HIS A 427 -7.41 29.98 -4.43
N MET A 428 -7.45 31.31 -4.36
CA MET A 428 -6.34 32.15 -4.83
C MET A 428 -5.03 31.88 -4.07
N GLU A 429 -5.07 31.72 -2.74
CA GLU A 429 -3.90 31.37 -1.92
C GLU A 429 -3.23 30.07 -2.42
N TRP A 430 -4.01 29.01 -2.60
CA TRP A 430 -3.51 27.71 -3.05
C TRP A 430 -3.10 27.71 -4.53
N SER A 431 -3.78 28.48 -5.39
CA SER A 431 -3.38 28.68 -6.79
C SER A 431 -2.04 29.42 -6.92
N SER A 432 -1.81 30.49 -6.15
CA SER A 432 -0.51 31.17 -6.10
C SER A 432 0.59 30.27 -5.53
N ARG A 433 0.27 29.48 -4.48
CA ARG A 433 1.20 28.48 -3.90
C ARG A 433 1.63 27.43 -4.92
N LEU A 434 0.68 26.86 -5.66
CA LEU A 434 0.93 25.89 -6.75
C LEU A 434 1.78 26.51 -7.86
N ALA A 435 1.45 27.72 -8.31
CA ALA A 435 2.16 28.40 -9.39
C ALA A 435 3.64 28.66 -9.04
N ASN A 436 3.90 29.18 -7.83
CA ASN A 436 5.26 29.40 -7.34
C ASN A 436 6.00 28.07 -7.15
N PHE A 437 5.36 27.07 -6.54
CA PHE A 437 5.97 25.75 -6.33
C PHE A 437 6.35 25.07 -7.65
N ARG A 438 5.51 25.14 -8.70
CA ARG A 438 5.84 24.58 -10.02
C ARG A 438 7.04 25.25 -10.67
N GLN A 439 7.25 26.56 -10.47
CA GLN A 439 8.44 27.27 -10.94
C GLN A 439 9.68 26.73 -10.23
N ASP A 440 9.68 26.73 -8.90
CA ASP A 440 10.82 26.26 -8.11
C ASP A 440 11.11 24.77 -8.31
N PHE A 441 10.06 23.94 -8.43
CA PHE A 441 10.16 22.52 -8.79
C PHE A 441 10.88 22.33 -10.13
N THR A 442 10.55 23.16 -11.13
CA THR A 442 11.21 23.11 -12.44
C THR A 442 12.69 23.46 -12.33
N LYS A 443 13.04 24.50 -11.55
CA LYS A 443 14.44 24.91 -11.32
C LYS A 443 15.25 23.82 -10.59
N VAL A 444 14.65 23.14 -9.61
CA VAL A 444 15.34 22.13 -8.80
C VAL A 444 15.48 20.80 -9.53
N PHE A 445 14.41 20.27 -10.13
CA PHE A 445 14.39 18.87 -10.58
C PHE A 445 14.58 18.68 -12.09
N TYR A 446 14.23 19.66 -12.93
CA TYR A 446 14.33 19.48 -14.38
C TYR A 446 15.76 19.74 -14.87
N VAL A 447 16.36 18.77 -15.56
CA VAL A 447 17.73 18.86 -16.10
C VAL A 447 17.65 19.01 -17.62
N PRO A 448 17.81 20.23 -18.20
CA PRO A 448 17.53 20.47 -19.62
C PRO A 448 18.38 19.62 -20.58
N VAL A 449 19.65 19.37 -20.26
CA VAL A 449 20.55 18.54 -21.07
C VAL A 449 20.20 17.05 -21.05
N ARG A 450 19.44 16.61 -20.04
CA ARG A 450 18.89 15.25 -19.92
C ARG A 450 17.41 15.17 -20.31
N LYS A 451 16.72 16.30 -20.46
CA LYS A 451 15.29 16.39 -20.84
C LYS A 451 14.37 15.55 -19.92
N GLY A 452 14.54 15.67 -18.61
CA GLY A 452 13.74 14.94 -17.63
C GLY A 452 13.88 15.51 -16.22
N TRP A 453 13.06 15.01 -15.30
CA TRP A 453 13.15 15.34 -13.88
C TRP A 453 13.86 14.24 -13.10
N TYR A 454 14.66 14.65 -12.12
CA TYR A 454 15.60 13.77 -11.41
C TYR A 454 15.76 14.19 -9.95
N ASP A 455 16.02 13.24 -9.05
CA ASP A 455 16.32 13.52 -7.64
C ASP A 455 17.56 14.42 -7.49
N TYR A 456 17.54 15.34 -6.52
CA TYR A 456 18.63 16.28 -6.25
C TYR A 456 19.36 15.95 -4.94
N ASN A 457 20.68 15.79 -4.98
CA ASN A 457 21.49 15.44 -3.82
C ASN A 457 22.10 16.71 -3.16
N LEU A 458 21.70 16.98 -1.92
CA LEU A 458 22.10 18.13 -1.10
C LEU A 458 23.61 18.16 -0.80
N ARG A 459 24.26 17.00 -0.75
CA ARG A 459 25.68 16.86 -0.40
C ARG A 459 26.60 17.11 -1.60
N THR A 460 26.16 16.78 -2.82
CA THR A 460 26.94 17.02 -4.06
C THR A 460 26.49 18.26 -4.83
N GLY A 461 25.28 18.77 -4.59
CA GLY A 461 24.67 19.82 -5.40
C GLY A 461 24.33 19.35 -6.82
N SER A 462 24.06 18.05 -7.01
CA SER A 462 23.89 17.42 -8.33
C SER A 462 22.73 16.44 -8.39
N HIS A 463 22.22 16.21 -9.59
CA HIS A 463 21.15 15.26 -9.86
C HIS A 463 21.64 13.82 -10.03
N ASN A 464 20.84 12.85 -9.58
CA ASN A 464 20.96 11.46 -10.02
C ASN A 464 20.25 11.31 -11.37
N THR A 465 20.99 11.23 -12.48
CA THR A 465 20.39 11.22 -13.84
C THR A 465 20.04 9.83 -14.37
N ASP A 466 20.10 8.79 -13.52
CA ASP A 466 19.78 7.42 -13.91
C ASP A 466 18.26 7.20 -14.02
N PHE A 467 17.86 6.07 -14.61
CA PHE A 467 16.43 5.76 -14.77
C PHE A 467 15.83 5.15 -13.51
N PHE A 468 14.84 5.86 -12.96
CA PHE A 468 13.87 5.36 -11.99
C PHE A 468 12.46 5.85 -12.40
N PRO A 469 11.38 5.08 -12.15
CA PRO A 469 10.00 5.52 -12.37
C PRO A 469 9.60 6.84 -11.69
N SER A 470 10.29 7.25 -10.62
CA SER A 470 10.12 8.57 -9.98
C SER A 470 10.32 9.72 -10.98
N ASN A 471 11.19 9.57 -11.97
CA ASN A 471 11.43 10.55 -13.03
C ASN A 471 10.16 10.85 -13.86
N ALA A 472 9.17 9.94 -13.86
CA ALA A 472 7.87 10.10 -14.51
C ALA A 472 6.73 10.49 -13.56
N ALA A 473 6.96 10.51 -12.23
CA ALA A 473 5.96 10.95 -11.24
C ALA A 473 5.41 12.38 -11.50
N PRO A 474 6.18 13.35 -12.04
CA PRO A 474 5.65 14.67 -12.39
C PRO A 474 4.59 14.62 -13.49
N LEU A 475 4.61 13.63 -14.38
CA LEU A 475 3.56 13.43 -15.40
C LEU A 475 2.26 12.95 -14.75
N PHE A 476 2.36 11.95 -13.87
CA PHE A 476 1.23 11.40 -13.10
C PHE A 476 0.54 12.46 -12.23
N ALA A 477 1.36 13.23 -11.51
CA ALA A 477 0.98 14.30 -10.60
C ALA A 477 0.58 15.61 -11.30
N GLN A 478 0.84 15.72 -12.60
CA GLN A 478 0.75 16.97 -13.38
C GLN A 478 1.51 18.14 -12.72
N CYS A 479 2.71 17.90 -12.18
CA CYS A 479 3.56 18.96 -11.63
C CYS A 479 4.45 19.62 -12.70
N TYR A 480 3.81 20.08 -13.77
CA TYR A 480 4.40 20.81 -14.87
C TYR A 480 3.30 21.65 -15.55
N ASP A 481 3.63 22.46 -16.56
CA ASP A 481 2.61 23.06 -17.43
C ASP A 481 2.08 22.02 -18.42
N PRO A 482 0.81 21.58 -18.33
CA PRO A 482 0.27 20.55 -19.22
C PRO A 482 0.21 20.98 -20.70
N LEU A 483 0.24 22.28 -20.99
CA LEU A 483 0.32 22.81 -22.36
C LEU A 483 1.68 22.52 -23.01
N ASN A 484 2.73 22.31 -22.20
CA ASN A 484 4.03 21.88 -22.68
C ASN A 484 4.05 20.35 -22.91
N SER A 485 3.36 19.91 -23.96
CA SER A 485 3.29 18.50 -24.35
C SER A 485 4.65 17.89 -24.71
N GLN A 486 5.67 18.71 -24.98
CA GLN A 486 7.02 18.23 -25.28
C GLN A 486 7.70 17.58 -24.06
N LEU A 487 7.41 18.04 -22.84
CA LEU A 487 8.00 17.45 -21.61
C LEU A 487 7.61 15.98 -21.44
N ALA A 488 6.34 15.64 -21.70
CA ALA A 488 5.87 14.26 -21.65
C ALA A 488 6.52 13.37 -22.73
N VAL A 489 6.75 13.93 -23.93
CA VAL A 489 7.46 13.23 -25.02
C VAL A 489 8.93 13.03 -24.68
N ASP A 490 9.57 14.05 -24.13
CA ASP A 490 10.98 14.01 -23.73
C ASP A 490 11.23 12.96 -22.64
N VAL A 491 10.40 12.91 -21.59
CA VAL A 491 10.49 11.88 -20.55
C VAL A 491 10.22 10.48 -21.10
N TYR A 492 9.18 10.31 -21.92
CA TYR A 492 8.94 9.02 -22.60
C TYR A 492 10.17 8.58 -23.41
N ASN A 493 10.78 9.48 -24.18
CA ASN A 493 11.97 9.17 -24.96
C ASN A 493 13.19 8.83 -24.08
N GLN A 494 13.36 9.47 -22.91
CA GLN A 494 14.42 9.10 -21.97
C GLN A 494 14.21 7.68 -21.40
N MET A 495 12.96 7.30 -21.10
CA MET A 495 12.62 5.94 -20.68
C MET A 495 12.82 4.90 -21.79
N GLU A 496 12.58 5.27 -23.06
CA GLU A 496 12.85 4.41 -24.21
C GLU A 496 14.36 4.24 -24.42
N ASN A 497 15.13 5.33 -24.31
CA ASN A 497 16.59 5.31 -24.41
C ASN A 497 17.30 4.57 -23.26
N SER A 498 16.74 4.58 -22.04
CA SER A 498 17.27 3.79 -20.91
C SER A 498 16.99 2.29 -21.04
N GLY A 499 16.11 1.89 -21.96
CA GLY A 499 15.66 0.50 -22.11
C GLY A 499 14.57 0.09 -21.14
N ALA A 500 13.90 1.03 -20.46
CA ALA A 500 12.85 0.74 -19.48
C ALA A 500 11.67 -0.05 -20.10
N PHE A 501 11.34 0.22 -21.38
CA PHE A 501 10.27 -0.49 -22.11
C PHE A 501 10.68 -1.86 -22.67
N SER A 502 11.97 -2.22 -22.63
CA SER A 502 12.53 -3.44 -23.23
C SER A 502 12.18 -4.72 -22.46
N MET A 503 11.66 -4.61 -21.24
CA MET A 503 11.28 -5.77 -20.42
C MET A 503 9.97 -6.38 -20.93
N SER A 504 9.81 -7.69 -20.75
CA SER A 504 8.64 -8.41 -21.28
C SER A 504 7.38 -8.16 -20.43
N GLY A 505 7.54 -7.99 -19.11
CA GLY A 505 6.44 -7.94 -18.15
C GLY A 505 6.02 -6.57 -17.60
N GLY A 506 6.63 -5.47 -18.05
CA GLY A 506 6.33 -4.13 -17.52
C GLY A 506 7.54 -3.20 -17.55
N ILE A 507 7.58 -2.26 -16.61
CA ILE A 507 8.71 -1.36 -16.34
C ILE A 507 9.43 -1.81 -15.06
N PRO A 508 10.77 -1.94 -15.06
CA PRO A 508 11.53 -2.24 -13.86
C PRO A 508 11.72 -0.98 -13.01
N THR A 509 12.00 -1.16 -11.72
CA THR A 509 12.17 -0.04 -10.79
C THR A 509 13.46 0.75 -11.03
N SER A 510 14.47 0.11 -11.61
CA SER A 510 15.71 0.75 -12.08
C SER A 510 16.31 -0.08 -13.22
N MET A 511 17.43 0.38 -13.77
CA MET A 511 18.28 -0.44 -14.64
C MET A 511 19.47 -1.07 -13.91
N HIS A 512 19.56 -0.91 -12.58
CA HIS A 512 20.72 -1.30 -11.79
C HIS A 512 20.64 -2.76 -11.37
N LYS A 513 21.59 -3.55 -11.90
CA LYS A 513 21.71 -4.99 -11.63
C LYS A 513 22.62 -5.22 -10.43
N GLU A 514 22.52 -6.41 -9.81
CA GLU A 514 23.39 -6.85 -8.71
C GLU A 514 23.28 -6.02 -7.41
N THR A 515 22.20 -5.24 -7.23
CA THR A 515 21.94 -4.51 -5.96
C THR A 515 21.31 -5.42 -4.90
N ASN A 516 20.64 -6.49 -5.34
CA ASN A 516 19.83 -7.43 -4.56
C ASN A 516 18.65 -6.78 -3.79
N GLN A 517 18.36 -5.51 -4.08
CA GLN A 517 17.28 -4.77 -3.43
C GLN A 517 15.94 -4.99 -4.12
N GLN A 518 14.84 -4.79 -3.39
CA GLN A 518 13.51 -5.06 -3.93
C GLN A 518 12.98 -3.95 -4.84
N TRP A 519 13.36 -2.69 -4.61
CA TRP A 519 13.02 -1.54 -5.46
C TRP A 519 14.15 -1.27 -6.47
N ASP A 520 14.55 -2.31 -7.20
CA ASP A 520 15.55 -2.28 -8.27
C ASP A 520 15.23 -3.33 -9.37
N TYR A 521 16.05 -3.40 -10.42
CA TYR A 521 15.98 -4.46 -11.42
C TYR A 521 16.16 -5.86 -10.82
N PRO A 522 15.37 -6.88 -11.23
CA PRO A 522 14.41 -6.91 -12.33
C PRO A 522 12.95 -6.67 -11.87
N ASN A 523 12.73 -6.15 -10.67
CA ASN A 523 11.39 -6.01 -10.11
C ASN A 523 10.66 -4.78 -10.67
N GLY A 524 9.42 -4.99 -11.12
CA GLY A 524 8.44 -3.95 -11.37
C GLY A 524 7.31 -4.02 -10.35
N TRP A 525 6.82 -2.86 -9.94
CA TRP A 525 5.80 -2.71 -8.91
C TRP A 525 4.55 -2.05 -9.48
N SER A 526 3.37 -2.42 -8.96
CA SER A 526 2.07 -1.91 -9.41
C SER A 526 1.94 -0.40 -9.31
N PRO A 527 2.30 0.25 -8.18
CA PRO A 527 2.36 1.72 -8.08
C PRO A 527 3.13 2.39 -9.23
N LEU A 528 4.31 1.88 -9.54
CA LEU A 528 5.24 2.53 -10.47
C LEU A 528 4.80 2.39 -11.91
N ASN A 529 4.37 1.17 -12.29
CA ASN A 529 3.81 0.91 -13.61
C ASN A 529 2.52 1.72 -13.82
N HIS A 530 1.64 1.73 -12.82
CA HIS A 530 0.40 2.51 -12.84
C HIS A 530 0.68 4.02 -12.99
N MET A 531 1.55 4.61 -12.18
CA MET A 531 1.90 6.04 -12.30
C MET A 531 2.44 6.40 -13.69
N ILE A 532 3.29 5.57 -14.29
CA ILE A 532 3.80 5.79 -15.66
C ILE A 532 2.65 5.75 -16.67
N ILE A 533 1.81 4.71 -16.62
CA ILE A 533 0.65 4.57 -17.51
C ILE A 533 -0.29 5.77 -17.35
N GLU A 534 -0.56 6.19 -16.11
CA GLU A 534 -1.41 7.33 -15.80
C GLU A 534 -0.85 8.65 -16.32
N GLY A 535 0.44 8.93 -16.13
CA GLY A 535 1.08 10.14 -16.62
C GLY A 535 1.03 10.24 -18.15
N LEU A 536 1.23 9.11 -18.84
CA LEU A 536 1.12 9.03 -20.30
C LEU A 536 -0.35 9.13 -20.77
N ARG A 537 -1.30 8.48 -20.08
CA ARG A 537 -2.76 8.55 -20.30
C ARG A 537 -3.29 9.96 -20.17
N LYS A 538 -2.86 10.69 -19.14
CA LYS A 538 -3.30 12.07 -18.84
C LYS A 538 -2.64 13.13 -19.73
N SER A 539 -1.67 12.76 -20.57
CA SER A 539 -1.00 13.69 -21.49
C SER A 539 -1.94 14.14 -22.63
N LEU A 540 -1.70 15.35 -23.17
CA LEU A 540 -2.42 15.87 -24.34
C LEU A 540 -1.95 15.27 -25.69
N ASN A 541 -1.04 14.27 -25.66
CA ASN A 541 -0.44 13.70 -26.87
C ASN A 541 -1.06 12.32 -27.19
N PRO A 542 -1.84 12.17 -28.29
CA PRO A 542 -2.49 10.90 -28.62
C PRO A 542 -1.53 9.73 -28.82
N THR A 543 -0.29 9.99 -29.26
CA THR A 543 0.75 8.95 -29.38
C THR A 543 1.14 8.42 -28.00
N LEU A 544 1.31 9.29 -27.01
CA LEU A 544 1.62 8.88 -25.64
C LEU A 544 0.43 8.18 -24.96
N GLN A 545 -0.81 8.63 -25.22
CA GLN A 545 -2.01 7.92 -24.78
C GLN A 545 -2.08 6.49 -25.35
N GLN A 546 -1.71 6.31 -26.62
CA GLN A 546 -1.63 4.98 -27.24
C GLN A 546 -0.47 4.15 -26.68
N LYS A 547 0.68 4.76 -26.34
CA LYS A 547 1.78 4.08 -25.63
C LYS A 547 1.36 3.66 -24.21
N ALA A 548 0.56 4.47 -23.52
CA ALA A 548 -0.01 4.16 -22.21
C ALA A 548 -0.88 2.90 -22.26
N PHE A 549 -1.77 2.79 -23.26
CA PHE A 549 -2.58 1.59 -23.50
C PHE A 549 -1.73 0.34 -23.75
N VAL A 550 -0.70 0.44 -24.61
CA VAL A 550 0.21 -0.69 -24.89
C VAL A 550 0.95 -1.15 -23.62
N LEU A 551 1.37 -0.21 -22.77
CA LEU A 551 2.02 -0.54 -21.50
C LEU A 551 1.02 -1.13 -20.48
N ALA A 552 -0.21 -0.60 -20.41
CA ALA A 552 -1.27 -1.13 -19.57
C ALA A 552 -1.60 -2.58 -19.93
N GLN A 553 -1.75 -2.89 -21.22
CA GLN A 553 -1.99 -4.25 -21.68
C GLN A 553 -0.82 -5.18 -21.30
N LYS A 554 0.45 -4.78 -21.52
CA LYS A 554 1.63 -5.55 -21.10
C LYS A 554 1.63 -5.85 -19.59
N TRP A 555 1.34 -4.86 -18.76
CA TRP A 555 1.30 -5.01 -17.31
C TRP A 555 0.15 -5.92 -16.86
N LEU A 556 -1.05 -5.70 -17.38
CA LEU A 556 -2.23 -6.51 -17.06
C LEU A 556 -2.06 -7.97 -17.50
N GLU A 557 -1.55 -8.23 -18.71
CA GLU A 557 -1.24 -9.58 -19.16
C GLU A 557 -0.23 -10.28 -18.25
N THR A 558 0.75 -9.53 -17.73
CA THR A 558 1.73 -10.04 -16.76
C THR A 558 1.06 -10.43 -15.44
N ASN A 559 0.27 -9.52 -14.85
CA ASN A 559 -0.44 -9.83 -13.62
C ASN A 559 -1.38 -11.04 -13.79
N MET A 560 -2.11 -11.10 -14.90
CA MET A 560 -3.08 -12.14 -15.22
C MET A 560 -2.43 -13.51 -15.48
N GLN A 561 -1.29 -13.55 -16.19
CA GLN A 561 -0.52 -14.78 -16.42
C GLN A 561 0.08 -15.31 -15.11
N THR A 562 0.65 -14.45 -14.26
CA THR A 562 1.16 -14.86 -12.94
C THR A 562 0.01 -15.34 -12.06
N PHE A 563 -1.14 -14.65 -12.06
CA PHE A 563 -2.33 -15.05 -11.31
C PHE A 563 -2.84 -16.43 -11.74
N ASN A 564 -2.88 -16.71 -13.05
CA ASN A 564 -3.31 -18.01 -13.57
C ASN A 564 -2.45 -19.20 -13.06
N VAL A 565 -1.16 -18.97 -12.80
CA VAL A 565 -0.24 -20.03 -12.31
C VAL A 565 -0.19 -20.10 -10.78
N SER A 566 -0.27 -18.97 -10.10
CA SER A 566 -0.08 -18.87 -8.64
C SER A 566 -1.38 -18.76 -7.83
N ASN A 567 -2.51 -18.51 -8.48
CA ASN A 567 -3.81 -18.17 -7.88
C ASN A 567 -3.73 -16.97 -6.88
N ALA A 568 -2.75 -16.09 -7.06
CA ALA A 568 -2.50 -14.94 -6.21
C ALA A 568 -2.09 -13.71 -7.03
N MET A 569 -2.47 -12.53 -6.53
CA MET A 569 -1.87 -11.26 -6.93
C MET A 569 -0.72 -10.96 -5.98
N TRP A 570 0.39 -10.47 -6.53
CA TRP A 570 1.63 -10.28 -5.79
C TRP A 570 1.92 -8.80 -5.56
N GLU A 571 2.69 -8.54 -4.51
CA GLU A 571 3.27 -7.25 -4.16
C GLU A 571 4.10 -6.65 -5.32
N LYS A 572 4.98 -7.46 -5.91
CA LYS A 572 6.01 -7.11 -6.91
C LYS A 572 6.18 -8.24 -7.94
N TYR A 573 6.60 -7.90 -9.16
CA TYR A 573 6.71 -8.83 -10.29
C TYR A 573 8.09 -8.77 -10.96
N ASN A 574 8.65 -9.92 -11.35
CA ASN A 574 9.85 -9.94 -12.19
C ASN A 574 9.46 -9.54 -13.62
N VAL A 575 9.82 -8.34 -14.06
CA VAL A 575 9.42 -7.85 -15.39
C VAL A 575 10.34 -8.33 -16.52
N GLN A 576 11.54 -8.83 -16.21
CA GLN A 576 12.43 -9.39 -17.22
C GLN A 576 11.86 -10.72 -17.76
N GLU A 577 11.50 -11.62 -16.83
CA GLU A 577 11.04 -12.98 -17.09
C GLU A 577 9.81 -13.31 -16.20
N PRO A 578 8.63 -12.72 -16.51
CA PRO A 578 7.42 -12.89 -15.69
C PRO A 578 6.86 -14.31 -15.74
N GLN A 579 7.09 -15.03 -16.84
CA GLN A 579 6.72 -16.43 -16.99
C GLN A 579 7.79 -17.33 -16.39
N GLY A 580 7.63 -17.67 -15.10
CA GLY A 580 8.41 -18.73 -14.43
C GLY A 580 9.25 -18.30 -13.23
N LYS A 581 9.26 -17.01 -12.86
CA LYS A 581 9.95 -16.52 -11.65
C LYS A 581 9.10 -15.49 -10.91
N LEU A 582 8.89 -15.71 -9.61
CA LEU A 582 8.43 -14.66 -8.71
C LEU A 582 9.52 -13.60 -8.54
N ALA A 583 9.13 -12.38 -8.17
CA ALA A 583 10.07 -11.34 -7.75
C ALA A 583 10.76 -11.72 -6.43
N THR A 584 12.00 -11.29 -6.27
CA THR A 584 12.85 -11.58 -5.10
C THR A 584 13.67 -10.34 -4.70
N GLY A 585 14.52 -10.47 -3.67
CA GLY A 585 15.30 -9.36 -3.13
C GLY A 585 14.52 -8.52 -2.12
N GLY A 586 15.25 -7.68 -1.38
CA GLY A 586 14.77 -7.02 -0.16
C GLY A 586 14.94 -7.88 1.10
N GLU A 587 14.43 -7.38 2.23
CA GLU A 587 14.63 -7.99 3.56
C GLU A 587 13.58 -9.05 3.96
N TYR A 588 12.53 -9.24 3.15
CA TYR A 588 11.47 -10.23 3.36
C TYR A 588 11.02 -10.90 2.04
N GLU A 589 10.37 -12.05 2.17
CA GLU A 589 9.80 -12.82 1.05
C GLU A 589 8.63 -12.10 0.38
N VAL A 590 8.41 -12.30 -0.92
CA VAL A 590 7.37 -11.59 -1.68
C VAL A 590 5.96 -11.90 -1.17
N GLN A 591 5.15 -10.87 -0.95
CA GLN A 591 3.83 -11.01 -0.31
C GLN A 591 2.68 -11.21 -1.31
N ALA A 592 1.69 -12.01 -0.91
CA ALA A 592 0.46 -12.27 -1.66
C ALA A 592 -0.73 -11.46 -1.14
N GLY A 593 -1.59 -11.02 -2.06
CA GLY A 593 -2.83 -10.30 -1.78
C GLY A 593 -3.38 -9.66 -3.08
N PHE A 594 -2.76 -8.63 -3.65
CA PHE A 594 -2.07 -7.56 -2.92
C PHE A 594 -2.77 -6.25 -3.28
N GLY A 595 -3.22 -5.48 -2.27
CA GLY A 595 -4.20 -4.41 -2.41
C GLY A 595 -3.91 -3.41 -3.54
N TRP A 596 -2.67 -2.93 -3.66
CA TRP A 596 -2.30 -1.98 -4.73
C TRP A 596 -2.29 -2.59 -6.15
N THR A 597 -2.10 -3.90 -6.27
CA THR A 597 -1.96 -4.61 -7.55
C THR A 597 -3.37 -4.92 -8.04
N ASN A 598 -4.21 -5.38 -7.14
CA ASN A 598 -5.64 -5.58 -7.37
C ASN A 598 -6.28 -4.26 -7.79
N GLY A 599 -5.98 -3.18 -7.06
CA GLY A 599 -6.55 -1.86 -7.32
C GLY A 599 -6.05 -1.20 -8.61
N ALA A 600 -4.74 -1.20 -8.87
CA ALA A 600 -4.18 -0.71 -10.12
C ALA A 600 -4.66 -1.53 -11.33
N ALA A 601 -4.72 -2.86 -11.22
CA ALA A 601 -5.21 -3.71 -12.30
C ALA A 601 -6.69 -3.48 -12.59
N LEU A 602 -7.55 -3.38 -11.56
CA LEU A 602 -8.97 -3.06 -11.74
C LEU A 602 -9.17 -1.68 -12.38
N ASP A 603 -8.46 -0.65 -11.95
CA ASP A 603 -8.54 0.68 -12.59
C ASP A 603 -8.17 0.65 -14.07
N LEU A 604 -7.10 -0.06 -14.44
CA LEU A 604 -6.67 -0.20 -15.83
C LEU A 604 -7.64 -1.04 -16.67
N ILE A 605 -8.18 -2.13 -16.13
CA ILE A 605 -9.18 -2.97 -16.81
C ILE A 605 -10.46 -2.16 -17.06
N MET A 606 -10.97 -1.42 -16.08
CA MET A 606 -12.16 -0.58 -16.26
C MET A 606 -11.90 0.56 -17.26
N THR A 607 -10.72 1.20 -17.17
CA THR A 607 -10.29 2.28 -18.06
C THR A 607 -10.26 1.87 -19.54
N TYR A 608 -9.82 0.65 -19.84
CA TYR A 608 -9.64 0.14 -21.20
C TYR A 608 -10.61 -1.00 -21.55
N SER A 609 -11.70 -1.12 -20.79
CA SER A 609 -12.73 -2.18 -20.86
C SER A 609 -13.34 -2.37 -22.26
N ASP A 610 -13.32 -1.31 -23.07
CA ASP A 610 -13.87 -1.27 -24.41
C ASP A 610 -12.86 -1.65 -25.52
N ARG A 611 -11.57 -1.80 -25.19
CA ARG A 611 -10.44 -1.96 -26.13
C ARG A 611 -9.44 -3.06 -25.76
N LEU A 612 -9.44 -3.56 -24.54
CA LEU A 612 -8.63 -4.71 -24.14
C LEU A 612 -9.10 -5.97 -24.87
N GLU A 613 -8.16 -6.74 -25.42
CA GLU A 613 -8.40 -8.01 -26.08
C GLU A 613 -7.28 -8.99 -25.67
N TYR A 614 -7.63 -10.11 -25.05
CA TYR A 614 -6.66 -11.14 -24.69
C TYR A 614 -6.44 -12.12 -25.84
N LYS A 615 -5.18 -12.23 -26.30
CA LYS A 615 -4.79 -13.07 -27.46
C LYS A 615 -3.79 -14.17 -27.10
N GLY A 616 -3.62 -14.43 -25.81
CA GLY A 616 -2.74 -15.48 -25.30
C GLY A 616 -3.40 -16.87 -25.24
N PRO A 617 -2.69 -17.87 -24.70
CA PRO A 617 -3.24 -19.21 -24.50
C PRO A 617 -4.36 -19.22 -23.45
N LEU A 618 -5.23 -20.23 -23.47
CA LEU A 618 -6.30 -20.39 -22.47
C LEU A 618 -5.72 -20.41 -21.04
N LEU A 619 -6.25 -19.55 -20.18
CA LEU A 619 -5.86 -19.43 -18.79
C LEU A 619 -6.79 -20.30 -17.91
N GLU A 620 -6.51 -21.61 -17.88
CA GLU A 620 -7.32 -22.62 -17.18
C GLU A 620 -7.55 -22.30 -15.69
N GLY A 621 -6.57 -21.68 -15.01
CA GLY A 621 -6.66 -21.25 -13.62
C GLY A 621 -7.63 -20.08 -13.38
N LEU A 622 -7.96 -19.29 -14.41
CA LEU A 622 -9.05 -18.31 -14.34
C LEU A 622 -10.43 -18.96 -14.53
N VAL A 623 -10.51 -19.93 -15.43
CA VAL A 623 -11.76 -20.57 -15.89
C VAL A 623 -12.29 -21.64 -14.92
N GLY A 624 -11.42 -22.23 -14.09
CA GLY A 624 -11.81 -23.24 -13.10
C GLY A 624 -12.79 -22.71 -12.04
N THR A 625 -13.90 -23.41 -11.83
CA THR A 625 -14.78 -23.17 -10.67
C THR A 625 -14.01 -23.32 -9.36
N PRO A 626 -14.29 -22.52 -8.31
CA PRO A 626 -13.66 -22.67 -6.99
C PRO A 626 -13.73 -24.12 -6.50
N PRO A 627 -12.66 -24.66 -5.88
CA PRO A 627 -12.63 -26.06 -5.47
C PRO A 627 -13.70 -26.35 -4.41
N PRO A 628 -14.47 -27.45 -4.52
CA PRO A 628 -15.51 -27.78 -3.56
C PRO A 628 -14.90 -28.26 -2.23
N HIS A 629 -15.34 -27.66 -1.12
CA HIS A 629 -14.93 -28.05 0.24
C HIS A 629 -15.29 -29.51 0.54
N LYS A 630 -14.33 -30.25 1.13
CA LYS A 630 -14.57 -31.58 1.70
C LYS A 630 -14.96 -31.45 3.17
N SER A 631 -16.20 -31.80 3.50
CA SER A 631 -16.63 -31.92 4.89
C SER A 631 -16.01 -33.14 5.56
N SER A 632 -15.48 -32.97 6.76
CA SER A 632 -15.19 -34.08 7.68
C SER A 632 -16.29 -34.14 8.73
N SER A 633 -16.91 -35.31 8.90
CA SER A 633 -18.01 -35.49 9.84
C SER A 633 -17.48 -35.75 11.25
N SER A 634 -17.85 -34.90 12.21
CA SER A 634 -17.87 -35.27 13.62
C SER A 634 -19.30 -35.14 14.15
N SER A 635 -19.77 -36.17 14.84
CA SER A 635 -21.14 -36.25 15.35
C SER A 635 -21.19 -35.72 16.79
N SER A 636 -22.15 -34.85 17.08
CA SER A 636 -22.55 -34.55 18.45
C SER A 636 -24.07 -34.61 18.57
N SER A 637 -24.53 -35.26 19.64
CA SER A 637 -25.93 -35.60 19.89
C SER A 637 -26.72 -34.42 20.44
N SER A 638 -27.93 -34.23 19.92
CA SER A 638 -28.87 -33.24 20.44
C SER A 638 -29.45 -33.67 21.79
N SER A 639 -29.65 -32.71 22.69
CA SER A 639 -30.59 -32.82 23.80
C SER A 639 -31.51 -31.60 23.78
N SER A 640 -32.78 -31.84 23.47
CA SER A 640 -33.82 -30.83 23.40
C SER A 640 -34.37 -30.48 24.77
N SER A 641 -34.63 -29.21 25.03
CA SER A 641 -35.77 -28.82 25.88
C SER A 641 -36.41 -27.55 25.35
N SER A 642 -37.74 -27.54 25.39
CA SER A 642 -38.62 -26.53 24.81
C SER A 642 -39.34 -25.76 25.92
N THR A 643 -39.50 -24.46 25.76
CA THR A 643 -40.71 -23.76 26.23
C THR A 643 -40.98 -22.55 25.37
N SER A 644 -42.20 -22.50 24.83
CA SER A 644 -42.77 -21.37 24.12
C SER A 644 -43.53 -20.47 25.08
N GLU A 645 -43.47 -19.16 24.89
CA GLU A 645 -44.61 -18.30 25.21
C GLU A 645 -44.70 -17.13 24.24
N SER A 646 -45.95 -16.76 23.89
CA SER A 646 -46.27 -15.86 22.79
C SER A 646 -47.18 -14.74 23.26
N SER A 647 -46.89 -13.50 22.90
CA SER A 647 -47.85 -12.40 22.98
C SER A 647 -47.77 -11.51 21.73
N SER A 648 -48.80 -11.59 20.90
CA SER A 648 -49.00 -10.75 19.73
C SER A 648 -49.71 -9.45 20.09
N THR A 649 -49.30 -8.34 19.47
CA THR A 649 -50.13 -7.12 19.37
C THR A 649 -49.98 -6.54 17.97
N VAL A 650 -51.08 -6.04 17.40
CA VAL A 650 -51.27 -5.88 15.95
C VAL A 650 -52.03 -4.57 15.65
N ILE A 651 -51.52 -3.77 14.68
CA ILE A 651 -52.25 -2.72 13.90
C ILE A 651 -52.62 -1.43 14.68
N PRO A 652 -52.76 -0.22 14.05
CA PRO A 652 -53.01 0.03 12.62
C PRO A 652 -52.07 0.97 11.83
N SER A 653 -52.17 0.78 10.51
CA SER A 653 -51.79 1.70 9.43
C SER A 653 -52.81 2.82 9.19
N SER A 654 -52.36 3.95 8.63
CA SER A 654 -53.23 4.85 7.86
C SER A 654 -52.52 5.51 6.66
N THR A 655 -53.10 5.26 5.48
CA THR A 655 -53.19 6.09 4.27
C THR A 655 -53.21 7.62 4.53
N THR A 656 -52.85 8.55 3.63
CA THR A 656 -52.80 8.58 2.14
C THR A 656 -52.09 9.87 1.68
N GLY A 657 -51.56 9.95 0.46
CA GLY A 657 -51.14 11.23 -0.12
C GLY A 657 -50.50 11.15 -1.51
N SER A 658 -51.29 11.35 -2.58
CA SER A 658 -50.80 11.44 -3.96
C SER A 658 -50.74 12.89 -4.42
N SER A 659 -49.65 13.30 -5.06
CA SER A 659 -49.66 14.43 -6.01
C SER A 659 -48.52 14.35 -7.01
N SER A 660 -48.86 14.03 -8.27
CA SER A 660 -47.97 14.11 -9.43
C SER A 660 -47.79 15.55 -9.92
N LYS A 661 -46.55 15.98 -10.21
CA LYS A 661 -46.25 17.03 -11.21
C LYS A 661 -45.00 16.69 -12.03
N LEU A 662 -44.91 17.35 -13.19
CA LEU A 662 -44.27 16.87 -14.41
C LEU A 662 -42.96 17.63 -14.72
N LEU A 663 -42.03 16.94 -15.40
CA LEU A 663 -40.91 17.43 -16.22
C LEU A 663 -40.28 18.82 -15.96
N ALA A 664 -38.97 18.80 -15.73
CA ALA A 664 -38.04 19.66 -16.48
C ALA A 664 -36.75 18.85 -16.77
N ILE A 665 -36.53 18.50 -18.04
CA ILE A 665 -35.27 17.90 -18.51
C ILE A 665 -34.35 19.06 -18.91
N ILE A 666 -33.17 19.16 -18.30
CA ILE A 666 -32.10 20.05 -18.76
C ILE A 666 -30.90 19.19 -19.14
N THR A 667 -30.66 19.08 -20.43
CA THR A 667 -29.46 18.48 -21.00
C THR A 667 -28.30 19.46 -20.86
N VAL A 668 -27.34 19.19 -19.98
CA VAL A 668 -26.09 19.97 -19.92
C VAL A 668 -25.02 19.25 -20.73
N THR A 669 -24.74 19.78 -21.92
CA THR A 669 -23.61 19.33 -22.74
C THR A 669 -22.34 20.08 -22.31
N ILE A 670 -21.26 19.32 -22.13
CA ILE A 670 -19.91 19.80 -21.83
C ILE A 670 -19.40 20.73 -22.96
N PHE A 671 -18.80 21.88 -22.62
CA PHE A 671 -17.41 22.22 -23.04
C PHE A 671 -16.88 23.58 -22.54
N TYR A 672 -15.55 23.58 -22.32
CA TYR A 672 -14.58 24.68 -22.22
C TYR A 672 -14.45 25.55 -20.96
N PHE A 673 -13.37 25.23 -20.24
CA PHE A 673 -12.44 26.20 -19.64
C PHE A 673 -12.12 27.37 -20.57
N LEU A 674 -12.18 28.58 -20.05
CA LEU A 674 -11.35 29.73 -20.44
C LEU A 674 -11.54 30.83 -19.39
N PHE A 675 -10.65 30.88 -18.39
CA PHE A 675 -10.00 32.07 -17.82
C PHE A 675 -9.04 31.66 -16.69
#